data_AF-A0A7X4KLY5-F1
#
_entry.id   AF-A0A7X4KLY5-F1
#
_cell.length_a   1.000
_cell.length_b   1.000
_cell.length_c   1.000
_cell.angle_alpha   90.00
_cell.angle_beta   90.00
_cell.angle_gamma   90.00
#
_symmetry.space_group_name_H-M   'P 1'
#
loop_
_entity.id
_entity.type
_entity.pdbx_description
1 polymer ?
#
loop_
_entity_poly.entity_id
_entity_poly.type
_entity_poly.pdbx_seq_one_letter_code
_entity_poly.pdbx_strand_id
1 'polypeptide(L)'
;MNAQTPHPATDATSVSAPVSTASEFCPRLLLVDDEPRLLSSLYELLRDRDYHLVTATCGSEALAQLTKVKFDLVLLDLRLPDMSGHEIMDFMNGRGIDSDVIVMSGDVGIEAAIGALKRGAYDYLRKPYSREELLKTVENALAQRRLAVDNERIAQRLETSERMYRSLVDSSPDIIYTLNQEGQFTFVNDRAYQLLGFTREELLGKHYSVLIHDEDLERARYVFNERRVDERTSRHVELRLKCKGNGIERTFSNTLLTMPMNAIGVHLPEQSAQAHYGIYGVARDITDRKRAEEVISYQAYHDILTDLPNRMLFKDRLGLAVIQAKRKLTELAVMFVDLDRFKLVNDTLGHVKGDELLQQAALRLKECLRKGDTLARQGGDEFTIVLPELRDRTDAKVIAEKFLESLQKPFDLDGHQVHISASIGIAVYPSDGESIDELLRHADIAMYQVKALGKNGHSFYHNSMLDMSHQKIALEQALRRALEQNELEMYYQPQIDVATGRIIGAEGLMRWNHPQRGLLSAGEFLPFAEENGLMLPISDWMLGALCRDLLQWNAAGGEAIRLSLNLSPQYLDRGDFFEKMRGALTRYGISPAQIEVEITENICIRNPLYAIEQLNKLCQLGVSVAIDDFGTGYSSLSYLHRFPIHTIKIDQSFVKEIHDEQGHYPVILAIISIARGLGLHLVAEGVETEIQARYLQANGCSTMQGYLYHRPISLTSFIGVLQQQAPEHLRTELAPPVLAAFQA
;
A
#
# COMPACT_ATOMS: atom_id res chain seq x y z
N MET A 1 19.57 -36.49 4.82
CA MET A 1 20.21 -36.08 3.56
C MET A 1 20.84 -34.73 3.80
N ASN A 2 22.17 -34.73 3.88
CA ASN A 2 23.00 -33.54 4.00
C ASN A 2 22.87 -32.72 2.71
N ALA A 3 22.48 -31.46 2.83
CA ALA A 3 22.61 -30.49 1.76
C ALA A 3 23.38 -29.28 2.33
N GLN A 4 24.70 -29.39 2.24
CA GLN A 4 25.64 -28.28 2.41
C GLN A 4 25.41 -27.29 1.27
N THR A 5 24.99 -26.07 1.60
CA THR A 5 25.15 -24.91 0.72
C THR A 5 26.48 -24.22 1.03
N PRO A 6 27.22 -23.72 0.02
CA PRO A 6 28.62 -23.35 0.18
C PRO A 6 28.78 -21.92 0.72
N HIS A 7 29.71 -21.76 1.66
CA HIS A 7 30.27 -20.46 2.05
C HIS A 7 30.99 -19.82 0.86
N PRO A 8 30.78 -18.53 0.56
CA PRO A 8 31.70 -17.80 -0.30
C PRO A 8 32.95 -17.46 0.51
N ALA A 9 34.07 -18.04 0.10
CA ALA A 9 35.40 -17.63 0.50
C ALA A 9 35.63 -16.19 0.00
N THR A 10 35.62 -15.22 0.91
CA THR A 10 36.18 -13.90 0.61
C THR A 10 37.68 -13.99 0.75
N ASP A 11 38.34 -14.02 -0.41
CA ASP A 11 39.76 -13.79 -0.59
C ASP A 11 40.21 -12.60 0.26
N ALA A 12 40.92 -12.90 1.34
CA ALA A 12 41.81 -11.95 1.96
C ALA A 12 43.00 -11.77 1.01
N THR A 13 42.83 -10.98 -0.04
CA THR A 13 43.94 -10.37 -0.77
C THR A 13 44.66 -9.48 0.23
N SER A 14 45.62 -10.07 0.94
CA SER A 14 46.69 -9.37 1.62
C SER A 14 47.40 -8.55 0.56
N VAL A 15 47.00 -7.29 0.43
CA VAL A 15 47.80 -6.28 -0.25
C VAL A 15 49.01 -6.06 0.65
N SER A 16 49.97 -6.98 0.53
CA SER A 16 51.34 -6.75 0.95
C SER A 16 51.82 -5.60 0.07
N ALA A 17 51.72 -4.39 0.60
CA ALA A 17 52.46 -3.27 0.06
C ALA A 17 53.91 -3.74 -0.06
N PRO A 18 54.54 -3.69 -1.25
CA PRO A 18 55.92 -4.09 -1.37
C PRO A 18 56.69 -3.16 -0.46
N VAL A 19 57.28 -3.72 0.60
CA VAL A 19 58.40 -3.10 1.29
C VAL A 19 59.49 -3.02 0.23
N SER A 20 59.47 -1.93 -0.54
CA SER A 20 60.53 -1.57 -1.45
C SER A 20 61.75 -1.37 -0.58
N THR A 21 62.54 -2.43 -0.49
CA THR A 21 63.94 -2.39 -0.10
C THR A 21 64.59 -1.15 -0.68
N ALA A 22 65.32 -0.43 0.16
CA ALA A 22 66.02 0.80 -0.20
C ALA A 22 66.68 0.64 -1.58
N SER A 23 66.19 1.41 -2.56
CA SER A 23 66.91 1.63 -3.81
C SER A 23 68.31 2.09 -3.43
N GLU A 24 69.32 1.25 -3.70
CA GLU A 24 70.72 1.61 -3.56
C GLU A 24 70.94 2.91 -4.34
N PHE A 25 71.20 3.99 -3.61
CA PHE A 25 71.57 5.27 -4.20
C PHE A 25 72.94 5.04 -4.85
N CYS A 26 72.96 4.85 -6.18
CA CYS A 26 74.18 4.71 -6.98
C CYS A 26 74.49 6.09 -7.58
N PRO A 27 75.41 6.87 -6.98
CA PRO A 27 75.71 8.23 -7.39
C PRO A 27 76.33 8.27 -8.78
N ARG A 28 75.91 9.25 -9.60
CA ARG A 28 76.47 9.49 -10.94
C ARG A 28 77.51 10.60 -10.85
N LEU A 29 78.75 10.29 -11.18
CA LEU A 29 79.86 11.24 -11.13
C LEU A 29 80.35 11.56 -12.54
N LEU A 30 80.56 12.85 -12.82
CA LEU A 30 81.23 13.30 -14.04
C LEU A 30 82.66 13.72 -13.71
N LEU A 31 83.63 13.08 -14.36
CA LEU A 31 85.05 13.32 -14.19
C LEU A 31 85.56 14.09 -15.41
N VAL A 32 86.07 15.30 -15.22
CA VAL A 32 86.49 16.19 -16.32
C VAL A 32 87.95 16.60 -16.11
N ASP A 33 88.82 16.14 -17.00
CA ASP A 33 90.26 16.43 -16.95
C ASP A 33 90.86 16.29 -18.36
N ASP A 34 91.72 17.22 -18.76
CA ASP A 34 92.32 17.23 -20.10
C ASP A 34 93.47 16.23 -20.23
N GLU A 35 94.07 15.80 -19.12
CA GLU A 35 95.18 14.88 -19.10
C GLU A 35 94.68 13.42 -19.01
N PRO A 36 94.79 12.61 -20.09
CA PRO A 36 94.18 11.26 -20.12
C PRO A 36 94.74 10.32 -19.05
N ARG A 37 95.98 10.54 -18.62
CA ARG A 37 96.64 9.75 -17.56
C ARG A 37 96.06 10.05 -16.19
N LEU A 38 95.84 11.33 -15.86
CA LEU A 38 95.20 11.74 -14.61
C LEU A 38 93.74 11.29 -14.58
N LEU A 39 93.00 11.48 -15.67
CA LEU A 39 91.62 11.05 -15.80
C LEU A 39 91.45 9.53 -15.63
N SER A 40 92.34 8.73 -16.25
CA SER A 40 92.35 7.28 -16.07
C SER A 40 92.66 6.87 -14.64
N SER A 41 93.63 7.54 -13.99
CA SER A 41 93.96 7.28 -12.59
C SER A 41 92.80 7.62 -11.64
N LEU A 42 92.09 8.73 -11.90
CA LEU A 42 90.94 9.17 -11.13
C LEU A 42 89.76 8.21 -11.31
N TYR A 43 89.52 7.75 -12.54
CA TYR A 43 88.50 6.75 -12.85
C TYR A 43 88.77 5.44 -12.12
N GLU A 44 90.00 4.91 -12.22
CA GLU A 44 90.41 3.68 -11.51
C GLU A 44 90.31 3.81 -9.99
N LEU A 45 90.55 5.00 -9.45
CA LEU A 45 90.45 5.24 -8.01
C LEU A 45 89.00 5.15 -7.49
N LEU A 46 88.04 5.55 -8.32
CA LEU A 46 86.63 5.70 -7.95
C LEU A 46 85.76 4.53 -8.45
N ARG A 47 86.21 3.73 -9.42
CA ARG A 47 85.36 2.71 -10.09
C ARG A 47 84.88 1.59 -9.15
N ASP A 48 85.65 1.25 -8.11
CA ASP A 48 85.36 0.12 -7.21
C ASP A 48 84.42 0.52 -6.04
N ARG A 49 83.66 1.62 -6.16
CA ARG A 49 82.88 2.25 -5.06
C ARG A 49 81.40 2.49 -5.37
N ASP A 50 80.81 1.65 -6.21
CA ASP A 50 79.38 1.71 -6.59
C ASP A 50 78.94 3.07 -7.16
N TYR A 51 79.86 3.77 -7.84
CA TYR A 51 79.60 5.01 -8.57
C TYR A 51 79.41 4.73 -10.06
N HIS A 52 78.45 5.41 -10.67
CA HIS A 52 78.36 5.45 -12.12
C HIS A 52 79.23 6.60 -12.66
N LEU A 53 80.43 6.26 -13.09
CA LEU A 53 81.43 7.22 -13.55
C LEU A 53 81.28 7.49 -15.05
N VAL A 54 81.20 8.77 -15.41
CA VAL A 54 81.29 9.27 -16.78
C VAL A 54 82.52 10.17 -16.87
N THR A 55 83.30 10.05 -17.94
CA THR A 55 84.50 10.86 -18.14
C THR A 55 84.30 11.84 -19.29
N ALA A 56 85.00 12.97 -19.24
CA ALA A 56 85.12 13.94 -20.33
C ALA A 56 86.54 14.49 -20.39
N THR A 57 87.07 14.62 -21.61
CA THR A 57 88.46 15.08 -21.85
C THR A 57 88.56 16.54 -22.28
N CYS A 58 87.42 17.18 -22.55
CA CYS A 58 87.32 18.60 -22.87
C CYS A 58 86.01 19.18 -22.33
N GLY A 59 85.92 20.50 -22.26
CA GLY A 59 84.76 21.18 -21.71
C GLY A 59 83.50 21.03 -22.56
N SER A 60 83.63 20.99 -23.89
CA SER A 60 82.50 20.75 -24.81
C SER A 60 81.85 19.39 -24.57
N GLU A 61 82.66 18.36 -24.30
CA GLU A 61 82.18 17.03 -23.95
C GLU A 61 81.48 17.02 -22.59
N ALA A 62 82.06 17.70 -21.59
CA ALA A 62 81.45 17.84 -20.27
C ALA A 62 80.08 18.55 -20.33
N LEU A 63 79.96 19.66 -21.07
CA LEU A 63 78.69 20.37 -21.28
C LEU A 63 77.64 19.52 -22.00
N ALA A 64 78.06 18.73 -22.99
CA ALA A 64 77.18 17.81 -23.70
C ALA A 64 76.66 16.68 -22.79
N GLN A 65 77.43 16.24 -21.79
CA GLN A 65 76.99 15.27 -20.79
C GLN A 65 76.04 15.90 -19.76
N LEU A 66 76.40 17.06 -19.21
CA LEU A 66 75.60 17.80 -18.22
C LEU A 66 74.20 18.18 -18.71
N THR A 67 74.01 18.31 -20.03
CA THR A 67 72.69 18.57 -20.63
C THR A 67 71.86 17.32 -20.88
N LYS A 68 72.48 16.15 -21.00
CA LYS A 68 71.80 14.88 -21.28
C LYS A 68 71.40 14.13 -20.02
N VAL A 69 72.19 14.26 -18.97
CA VAL A 69 72.13 13.40 -17.79
C VAL A 69 72.29 14.25 -16.53
N LYS A 70 71.50 13.93 -15.49
CA LYS A 70 71.71 14.49 -14.14
C LYS A 70 72.87 13.76 -13.46
N PHE A 71 73.84 14.53 -12.97
CA PHE A 71 74.94 14.05 -12.14
C PHE A 71 74.72 14.48 -10.69
N ASP A 72 75.23 13.69 -9.75
CA ASP A 72 75.21 14.02 -8.33
C ASP A 72 76.43 14.85 -7.95
N LEU A 73 77.56 14.59 -8.61
CA LEU A 73 78.83 15.26 -8.34
C LEU A 73 79.68 15.36 -9.60
N VAL A 74 80.31 16.52 -9.80
CA VAL A 74 81.24 16.78 -10.92
C VAL A 74 82.63 17.06 -10.35
N LEU A 75 83.61 16.27 -10.76
CA LEU A 75 85.03 16.49 -10.48
C LEU A 75 85.63 17.22 -11.68
N LEU A 76 85.98 18.50 -11.52
CA LEU A 76 86.22 19.42 -12.63
C LEU A 76 87.63 20.02 -12.60
N ASP A 77 88.43 19.76 -13.62
CA ASP A 77 89.66 20.53 -13.85
C ASP A 77 89.38 21.94 -14.41
N LEU A 78 90.18 22.92 -14.00
CA LEU A 78 90.02 24.31 -14.44
C LEU A 78 90.68 24.63 -15.79
N ARG A 79 91.68 23.85 -16.21
CA ARG A 79 92.45 24.09 -17.45
C ARG A 79 92.09 23.01 -18.47
N LEU A 80 91.05 23.27 -19.26
CA LEU A 80 90.63 22.40 -20.35
C LEU A 80 91.07 22.99 -21.70
N PRO A 81 91.23 22.17 -22.76
CA PRO A 81 91.84 22.59 -24.03
C PRO A 81 90.97 23.57 -24.84
N ASP A 82 89.65 23.59 -24.60
CA ASP A 82 88.66 24.31 -25.38
C ASP A 82 87.91 25.41 -24.60
N MET A 83 87.87 25.36 -23.27
CA MET A 83 87.27 26.38 -22.40
C MET A 83 87.82 26.31 -20.97
N SER A 84 87.59 27.33 -20.15
CA SER A 84 87.93 27.27 -18.72
C SER A 84 86.91 26.45 -17.93
N GLY A 85 87.33 25.69 -16.92
CA GLY A 85 86.40 25.01 -16.00
C GLY A 85 85.44 25.99 -15.30
N HIS A 86 85.81 27.26 -15.16
CA HIS A 86 84.90 28.30 -14.65
C HIS A 86 83.69 28.52 -15.58
N GLU A 87 83.87 28.42 -16.90
CA GLU A 87 82.79 28.59 -17.88
C GLU A 87 81.77 27.45 -17.79
N ILE A 88 82.21 26.25 -17.40
CA ILE A 88 81.34 25.09 -17.16
C ILE A 88 80.51 25.31 -15.90
N MET A 89 81.11 25.83 -14.83
CA MET A 89 80.38 26.18 -13.60
C MET A 89 79.36 27.31 -13.84
N ASP A 90 79.75 28.35 -14.58
CA ASP A 90 78.85 29.44 -14.95
C ASP A 90 77.68 28.93 -15.81
N PHE A 91 77.92 27.95 -16.70
CA PHE A 91 76.87 27.26 -17.44
C PHE A 91 75.93 26.46 -16.54
N MET A 92 76.47 25.70 -15.57
CA MET A 92 75.67 24.92 -14.62
C MET A 92 74.77 25.84 -13.80
N ASN A 93 75.31 26.94 -13.27
CA ASN A 93 74.53 27.94 -12.52
C ASN A 93 73.49 28.63 -13.38
N GLY A 94 73.85 29.05 -14.60
CA GLY A 94 72.95 29.74 -15.53
C GLY A 94 71.77 28.88 -16.01
N ARG A 95 71.91 27.55 -15.99
CA ARG A 95 70.84 26.60 -16.32
C ARG A 95 70.17 25.95 -15.09
N GLY A 96 70.62 26.27 -13.87
CA GLY A 96 70.11 25.64 -12.66
C GLY A 96 70.37 24.13 -12.60
N ILE A 97 71.52 23.68 -13.10
CA ILE A 97 71.92 22.27 -13.04
C ILE A 97 72.25 21.93 -11.59
N ASP A 98 71.34 21.21 -10.96
CA ASP A 98 71.45 20.73 -9.59
C ASP A 98 72.44 19.54 -9.53
N SER A 99 73.73 19.85 -9.33
CA SER A 99 74.84 18.93 -9.09
C SER A 99 75.93 19.63 -8.28
N ASP A 100 76.56 18.92 -7.36
CA ASP A 100 77.69 19.48 -6.59
C ASP A 100 78.96 19.45 -7.47
N VAL A 101 79.89 20.40 -7.26
CA VAL A 101 81.13 20.49 -8.06
C VAL A 101 82.35 20.52 -7.15
N ILE A 102 83.26 19.56 -7.29
CA ILE A 102 84.60 19.61 -6.69
C ILE A 102 85.58 20.03 -7.78
N VAL A 103 86.24 21.16 -7.55
CA VAL A 103 87.23 21.68 -8.50
C VAL A 103 88.60 21.08 -8.21
N MET A 104 89.30 20.57 -9.22
CA MET A 104 90.67 20.07 -9.13
C MET A 104 91.60 21.01 -9.90
N SER A 105 92.69 21.50 -9.30
CA SER A 105 93.60 22.40 -10.02
C SER A 105 95.03 22.36 -9.48
N GLY A 106 96.00 22.49 -10.39
CA GLY A 106 97.42 22.64 -10.06
C GLY A 106 97.86 24.06 -9.70
N ASP A 107 96.94 25.03 -9.68
CA ASP A 107 97.25 26.41 -9.29
C ASP A 107 97.54 26.51 -7.78
N VAL A 108 98.64 27.19 -7.45
CA VAL A 108 99.15 27.37 -6.08
C VAL A 108 98.57 28.64 -5.42
N GLY A 109 97.90 29.51 -6.20
CA GLY A 109 97.30 30.74 -5.70
C GLY A 109 95.99 30.52 -4.94
N ILE A 110 95.86 31.14 -3.76
CA ILE A 110 94.63 31.14 -2.94
C ILE A 110 93.44 31.76 -3.72
N GLU A 111 93.73 32.68 -4.65
CA GLU A 111 92.72 33.34 -5.48
C GLU A 111 91.93 32.37 -6.37
N ALA A 112 92.57 31.30 -6.87
CA ALA A 112 91.92 30.30 -7.69
C ALA A 112 90.87 29.50 -6.89
N ALA A 113 91.21 29.10 -5.66
CA ALA A 113 90.28 28.40 -4.76
C ALA A 113 89.08 29.27 -4.35
N ILE A 114 89.33 30.55 -4.02
CA ILE A 114 88.26 31.51 -3.72
C ILE A 114 87.36 31.73 -4.95
N GLY A 115 87.96 31.79 -6.15
CA GLY A 115 87.25 31.96 -7.42
C GLY A 115 86.29 30.81 -7.73
N ALA A 116 86.68 29.57 -7.42
CA ALA A 116 85.85 28.38 -7.55
C ALA A 116 84.70 28.34 -6.53
N LEU A 117 84.99 28.53 -5.24
CA LEU A 117 83.96 28.49 -4.18
C LEU A 117 82.90 29.60 -4.36
N LYS A 118 83.31 30.81 -4.77
CA LYS A 118 82.36 31.91 -5.05
C LYS A 118 81.41 31.61 -6.21
N ARG A 119 81.77 30.68 -7.11
CA ARG A 119 80.93 30.21 -8.22
C ARG A 119 80.12 28.97 -7.87
N GLY A 120 80.06 28.58 -6.59
CA GLY A 120 79.24 27.47 -6.14
C GLY A 120 79.93 26.10 -6.20
N ALA A 121 81.26 26.03 -6.29
CA ALA A 121 81.95 24.77 -6.03
C ALA A 121 81.68 24.32 -4.58
N TYR A 122 81.42 23.03 -4.41
CA TYR A 122 81.31 22.38 -3.12
C TYR A 122 82.64 22.41 -2.38
N ASP A 123 83.73 22.06 -3.07
CA ASP A 123 85.08 22.08 -2.51
C ASP A 123 86.15 22.25 -3.61
N TYR A 124 87.39 22.50 -3.20
CA TYR A 124 88.54 22.70 -4.08
C TYR A 124 89.72 21.81 -3.66
N LEU A 125 90.20 20.97 -4.58
CA LEU A 125 91.32 20.05 -4.41
C LEU A 125 92.55 20.51 -5.21
N ARG A 126 93.70 20.57 -4.55
CA ARG A 126 94.96 20.99 -5.15
C ARG A 126 95.75 19.81 -5.71
N LYS A 127 96.24 19.90 -6.95
CA LYS A 127 97.12 18.90 -7.58
C LYS A 127 98.61 19.14 -7.21
N PRO A 128 99.39 18.09 -6.86
CA PRO A 128 98.98 16.71 -6.63
C PRO A 128 98.26 16.54 -5.28
N TYR A 129 97.10 15.88 -5.28
CA TYR A 129 96.34 15.55 -4.07
C TYR A 129 96.65 14.13 -3.59
N SER A 130 96.43 13.86 -2.29
CA SER A 130 96.54 12.50 -1.77
C SER A 130 95.27 11.68 -2.07
N ARG A 131 95.42 10.35 -2.13
CA ARG A 131 94.28 9.42 -2.31
C ARG A 131 93.21 9.61 -1.24
N GLU A 132 93.62 9.77 0.03
CA GLU A 132 92.70 9.88 1.16
C GLU A 132 91.91 11.19 1.13
N GLU A 133 92.56 12.29 0.76
CA GLU A 133 91.95 13.62 0.67
C GLU A 133 90.85 13.66 -0.40
N LEU A 134 91.13 13.16 -1.62
CA LEU A 134 90.14 13.14 -2.69
C LEU A 134 88.93 12.26 -2.34
N LEU A 135 89.17 11.07 -1.81
CA LEU A 135 88.09 10.15 -1.43
C LEU A 135 87.21 10.75 -0.33
N LYS A 136 87.81 11.37 0.68
CA LYS A 136 87.07 12.02 1.77
C LYS A 136 86.21 13.18 1.27
N THR A 137 86.73 14.02 0.38
CA THR A 137 85.98 15.15 -0.18
C THR A 137 84.80 14.67 -1.03
N VAL A 138 85.00 13.63 -1.85
CA VAL A 138 83.93 13.01 -2.65
C VAL A 138 82.86 12.37 -1.74
N GLU A 139 83.25 11.60 -0.73
CA GLU A 139 82.33 10.98 0.21
C GLU A 139 81.47 12.01 0.97
N ASN A 140 82.10 13.09 1.46
CA ASN A 140 81.40 14.15 2.17
C ASN A 140 80.37 14.87 1.29
N ALA A 141 80.74 15.20 0.05
CA ALA A 141 79.85 15.83 -0.92
C ALA A 141 78.62 14.95 -1.17
N LEU A 142 78.84 13.67 -1.47
CA LEU A 142 77.76 12.73 -1.75
C LEU A 142 76.88 12.45 -0.53
N ALA A 143 77.46 12.38 0.69
CA ALA A 143 76.69 12.19 1.92
C ALA A 143 75.75 13.38 2.21
N GLN A 144 76.25 14.60 2.04
CA GLN A 144 75.45 15.82 2.22
C GLN A 144 74.32 15.92 1.18
N ARG A 145 74.63 15.60 -0.08
CA ARG A 145 73.67 15.56 -1.18
C ARG A 145 72.54 14.56 -0.92
N ARG A 146 72.89 13.35 -0.49
CA ARG A 146 71.90 12.31 -0.14
C ARG A 146 70.96 12.76 0.97
N LEU A 147 71.49 13.38 2.03
CA LEU A 147 70.68 13.88 3.15
C LEU A 147 69.68 14.95 2.71
N ALA A 148 70.08 15.86 1.82
CA ALA A 148 69.20 16.90 1.29
C ALA A 148 68.03 16.30 0.49
N VAL A 149 68.33 15.33 -0.39
CA VAL A 149 67.31 14.64 -1.21
C VAL A 149 66.32 13.84 -0.34
N ASP A 150 66.82 13.14 0.69
CA ASP A 150 65.96 12.35 1.59
C ASP A 150 65.01 13.25 2.40
N ASN A 151 65.49 14.40 2.88
CA ASN A 151 64.66 15.36 3.62
C ASN A 151 63.52 15.93 2.76
N GLU A 152 63.81 16.32 1.52
CA GLU A 152 62.79 16.83 0.60
C GLU A 152 61.72 15.77 0.30
N ARG A 153 62.15 14.51 0.11
CA ARG A 153 61.25 13.38 -0.11
C ARG A 153 60.34 13.11 1.09
N ILE A 154 60.86 13.22 2.31
CA ILE A 154 60.07 13.06 3.54
C ILE A 154 59.05 14.19 3.66
N ALA A 155 59.45 15.44 3.42
CA ALA A 155 58.54 16.59 3.47
C ALA A 155 57.36 16.45 2.49
N GLN A 156 57.65 16.08 1.23
CA GLN A 156 56.61 15.87 0.22
C GLN A 156 55.66 14.71 0.58
N ARG A 157 56.19 13.62 1.13
CA ARG A 157 55.38 12.49 1.60
C ARG A 157 54.46 12.90 2.75
N LEU A 158 54.97 13.68 3.69
CA LEU A 158 54.18 14.18 4.81
C LEU A 158 53.03 15.08 4.33
N GLU A 159 53.33 16.02 3.43
CA GLU A 159 52.32 16.93 2.87
C GLU A 159 51.23 16.18 2.10
N THR A 160 51.63 15.20 1.27
CA THR A 160 50.69 14.37 0.51
C THR A 160 49.79 13.55 1.43
N SER A 161 50.37 12.99 2.49
CA SER A 161 49.64 12.20 3.49
C SER A 161 48.65 13.07 4.28
N GLU A 162 49.07 14.25 4.75
CA GLU A 162 48.19 15.19 5.46
C GLU A 162 47.00 15.60 4.59
N ARG A 163 47.25 15.93 3.32
CA ARG A 163 46.21 16.30 2.35
C ARG A 163 45.24 15.15 2.11
N MET A 164 45.75 13.93 1.96
CA MET A 164 44.94 12.73 1.79
C MET A 164 44.04 12.50 3.02
N TYR A 165 44.59 12.56 4.24
CA TYR A 165 43.80 12.39 5.46
C TYR A 165 42.73 13.47 5.63
N ARG A 166 43.05 14.74 5.37
CA ARG A 166 42.07 15.83 5.42
C ARG A 166 40.93 15.59 4.44
N SER A 167 41.26 15.21 3.20
CA SER A 167 40.26 14.88 2.19
C SER A 167 39.37 13.71 2.60
N LEU A 168 39.92 12.65 3.20
CA LEU A 168 39.12 11.51 3.68
C LEU A 168 38.14 11.92 4.77
N VAL A 169 38.59 12.73 5.73
CA VAL A 169 37.75 13.22 6.84
C VAL A 169 36.67 14.18 6.37
N ASP A 170 36.98 15.09 5.45
CA ASP A 170 35.99 16.04 4.89
C ASP A 170 35.03 15.38 3.90
N SER A 171 35.43 14.26 3.27
CA SER A 171 34.53 13.44 2.44
C SER A 171 33.59 12.53 3.22
N SER A 172 33.73 12.47 4.56
CA SER A 172 32.85 11.67 5.42
C SER A 172 31.40 12.15 5.32
N PRO A 173 30.41 11.23 5.22
CA PRO A 173 29.00 11.59 5.27
C PRO A 173 28.55 12.04 6.67
N ASP A 174 29.32 11.70 7.70
CA ASP A 174 29.07 12.03 9.10
C ASP A 174 29.90 13.25 9.55
N ILE A 175 29.38 14.01 10.50
CA ILE A 175 30.12 15.08 11.18
C ILE A 175 31.16 14.43 12.10
N ILE A 176 32.43 14.78 11.90
CA ILE A 176 33.55 14.32 12.71
C ILE A 176 34.07 15.52 13.48
N TYR A 177 34.18 15.39 14.80
CA TYR A 177 34.63 16.48 15.66
C TYR A 177 35.50 15.97 16.82
N THR A 178 36.29 16.88 17.39
CA THR A 178 36.97 16.66 18.66
C THR A 178 36.71 17.81 19.64
N LEU A 179 36.63 17.50 20.92
CA LEU A 179 36.45 18.46 22.01
C LEU A 179 37.64 18.41 22.99
N ASN A 180 37.95 19.54 23.63
CA ASN A 180 38.85 19.59 24.79
C ASN A 180 38.12 19.20 26.10
N GLN A 181 38.82 19.28 27.24
CA GLN A 181 38.31 18.92 28.57
C GLN A 181 37.14 19.80 29.02
N GLU A 182 37.09 21.02 28.52
CA GLU A 182 36.04 21.99 28.77
C GLU A 182 34.86 21.83 27.81
N GLY A 183 34.86 20.83 26.91
CA GLY A 183 33.78 20.59 25.96
C GLY A 183 33.77 21.56 24.76
N GLN A 184 34.90 22.19 24.44
CA GLN A 184 35.03 23.11 23.33
C GLN A 184 35.61 22.42 22.09
N PHE A 185 35.11 22.77 20.90
CA PHE A 185 35.58 22.18 19.65
C PHE A 185 37.04 22.52 19.35
N THR A 186 37.87 21.49 19.18
CA THR A 186 39.26 21.59 18.71
C THR A 186 39.41 21.20 17.25
N PHE A 187 38.49 20.39 16.73
CA PHE A 187 38.39 20.03 15.32
C PHE A 187 36.92 19.78 14.95
N VAL A 188 36.55 20.11 13.71
CA VAL A 188 35.28 19.72 13.09
C VAL A 188 35.48 19.64 11.58
N ASN A 189 34.98 18.61 10.91
CA ASN A 189 35.05 18.49 9.45
C ASN A 189 34.00 19.37 8.76
N ASP A 190 34.14 19.58 7.45
CA ASP A 190 33.28 20.49 6.68
C ASP A 190 31.81 20.03 6.59
N ARG A 191 31.53 18.78 6.98
CA ARG A 191 30.18 18.22 7.04
C ARG A 191 29.27 19.00 8.01
N ALA A 192 29.82 19.61 9.06
CA ALA A 192 29.05 20.44 9.99
C ALA A 192 28.45 21.68 9.30
N TYR A 193 29.17 22.29 8.36
CA TYR A 193 28.66 23.41 7.57
C TYR A 193 27.55 22.95 6.62
N GLN A 194 27.76 21.84 5.90
CA GLN A 194 26.80 21.33 4.93
C GLN A 194 25.46 20.92 5.57
N LEU A 195 25.48 20.34 6.77
CA LEU A 195 24.27 19.87 7.46
C LEU A 195 23.66 20.90 8.40
N LEU A 196 24.48 21.63 9.17
CA LEU A 196 23.99 22.53 10.23
C LEU A 196 24.08 24.01 9.86
N GLY A 197 24.79 24.39 8.79
CA GLY A 197 24.99 25.78 8.38
C GLY A 197 26.01 26.55 9.22
N PHE A 198 26.74 25.88 10.12
CA PHE A 198 27.80 26.48 10.94
C PHE A 198 29.16 26.28 10.29
N THR A 199 29.90 27.37 10.13
CA THR A 199 31.29 27.32 9.63
C THR A 199 32.23 26.77 10.70
N ARG A 200 33.39 26.24 10.27
CA ARG A 200 34.42 25.73 11.19
C ARG A 200 34.87 26.83 12.16
N GLU A 201 35.07 28.05 11.67
CA GLU A 201 35.52 29.21 12.44
C GLU A 201 34.52 29.62 13.53
N GLU A 202 33.22 29.42 13.29
CA GLU A 202 32.17 29.70 14.28
C GLU A 202 32.13 28.66 15.41
N LEU A 203 32.56 27.43 15.15
CA LEU A 203 32.49 26.33 16.09
C LEU A 203 33.77 26.14 16.88
N LEU A 204 34.94 26.33 16.26
CA LEU A 204 36.23 26.16 16.94
C LEU A 204 36.34 27.05 18.19
N GLY A 205 36.73 26.44 19.31
CA GLY A 205 36.81 27.09 20.63
C GLY A 205 35.47 27.36 21.31
N LYS A 206 34.32 27.11 20.66
CA LYS A 206 33.00 27.20 21.30
C LYS A 206 32.63 25.90 21.99
N HIS A 207 31.88 26.03 23.07
CA HIS A 207 31.34 24.89 23.82
C HIS A 207 30.26 24.15 23.01
N TYR A 208 30.23 22.81 23.07
CA TYR A 208 29.30 21.96 22.31
C TYR A 208 27.82 22.37 22.47
N SER A 209 27.45 22.96 23.61
CA SER A 209 26.09 23.39 23.93
C SER A 209 25.52 24.43 22.95
N VAL A 210 26.36 25.11 22.17
CA VAL A 210 25.91 26.03 21.11
C VAL A 210 25.13 25.28 20.02
N LEU A 211 25.50 24.03 19.73
CA LEU A 211 24.84 23.22 18.71
C LEU A 211 23.66 22.41 19.26
N ILE A 212 23.53 22.23 20.56
CA ILE A 212 22.56 21.28 21.14
C ILE A 212 21.22 21.98 21.43
N HIS A 213 20.12 21.29 21.15
CA HIS A 213 18.78 21.73 21.52
C HIS A 213 18.61 21.83 23.03
N ASP A 214 17.86 22.82 23.50
CA ASP A 214 17.81 23.17 24.93
C ASP A 214 17.27 22.02 25.81
N GLU A 215 16.30 21.25 25.30
CA GLU A 215 15.76 20.06 25.98
C GLU A 215 16.75 18.88 26.05
N ASP A 216 17.75 18.84 25.19
CA ASP A 216 18.73 17.75 25.14
C ASP A 216 20.06 18.11 25.85
N LEU A 217 20.17 19.33 26.41
CA LEU A 217 21.38 19.81 27.10
C LEU A 217 21.78 18.97 28.31
N GLU A 218 20.83 18.48 29.10
CA GLU A 218 21.14 17.61 30.25
C GLU A 218 21.69 16.26 29.81
N ARG A 219 21.08 15.67 28.78
CA ARG A 219 21.53 14.39 28.18
C ARG A 219 22.92 14.55 27.58
N ALA A 220 23.17 15.68 26.91
CA ALA A 220 24.48 16.02 26.38
C ALA A 220 25.53 16.21 27.49
N ARG A 221 25.20 16.94 28.56
CA ARG A 221 26.08 17.11 29.72
C ARG A 221 26.45 15.76 30.34
N TYR A 222 25.49 14.85 30.47
CA TYR A 222 25.75 13.51 30.99
C TYR A 222 26.78 12.75 30.13
N VAL A 223 26.71 12.88 28.80
CA VAL A 223 27.61 12.16 27.89
C VAL A 223 28.98 12.82 27.76
N PHE A 224 29.03 14.16 27.70
CA PHE A 224 30.29 14.89 27.47
C PHE A 224 31.03 15.27 28.76
N ASN A 225 30.36 15.37 29.92
CA ASN A 225 31.01 15.79 31.17
C ASN A 225 31.27 14.65 32.16
N GLU A 226 30.77 13.43 31.93
CA GLU A 226 31.06 12.28 32.80
C GLU A 226 32.52 11.83 32.59
N ARG A 227 33.44 12.52 33.28
CA ARG A 227 34.87 12.17 33.37
C ARG A 227 34.98 10.71 33.80
N ARG A 228 35.52 9.83 32.95
CA ARG A 228 35.88 8.48 33.37
C ARG A 228 37.32 8.16 32.99
N VAL A 229 37.98 7.69 34.04
CA VAL A 229 39.39 7.33 34.18
C VAL A 229 39.62 5.86 33.81
N ASP A 230 38.59 5.08 33.51
CA ASP A 230 38.74 3.66 33.16
C ASP A 230 37.71 3.22 32.11
N GLU A 231 38.22 2.51 31.11
CA GLU A 231 37.56 1.78 30.01
C GLU A 231 37.00 2.55 28.79
N ARG A 232 37.41 2.07 27.61
CA ARG A 232 37.11 2.58 26.25
C ARG A 232 35.66 2.33 25.81
N THR A 233 34.68 2.66 26.63
CA THR A 233 33.28 2.35 26.34
C THR A 233 32.66 3.44 25.46
N SER A 234 32.53 3.17 24.16
CA SER A 234 31.78 4.01 23.23
C SER A 234 30.35 4.18 23.73
N ARG A 235 29.90 5.43 23.91
CA ARG A 235 28.49 5.72 24.22
C ARG A 235 27.80 6.34 23.01
N HIS A 236 26.63 5.78 22.71
CA HIS A 236 25.74 6.23 21.65
C HIS A 236 24.59 7.04 22.29
N VAL A 237 24.44 8.30 21.91
CA VAL A 237 23.35 9.16 22.37
C VAL A 237 22.68 9.86 21.21
N GLU A 238 21.35 9.88 21.17
CA GLU A 238 20.60 10.63 20.16
C GLU A 238 20.34 12.05 20.69
N LEU A 239 20.82 13.07 19.97
CA LEU A 239 20.69 14.48 20.32
C LEU A 239 20.13 15.28 19.13
N ARG A 240 19.28 16.26 19.41
CA ARG A 240 18.83 17.25 18.43
C ARG A 240 19.84 18.39 18.35
N LEU A 241 20.32 18.68 17.13
CA LEU A 241 21.23 19.78 16.85
C LEU A 241 20.49 20.94 16.18
N LYS A 242 20.85 22.17 16.57
CA LYS A 242 20.37 23.43 16.03
C LYS A 242 21.00 23.66 14.65
N CYS A 243 20.20 24.08 13.67
CA CYS A 243 20.67 24.47 12.34
C CYS A 243 20.53 25.99 12.14
N LYS A 244 21.48 26.60 11.44
CA LYS A 244 21.50 28.01 11.10
C LYS A 244 21.06 28.21 9.64
N GLY A 245 19.82 28.66 9.45
CA GLY A 245 19.30 29.12 8.16
C GLY A 245 18.23 28.23 7.52
N ASN A 246 17.03 28.81 7.31
CA ASN A 246 16.30 28.84 6.04
C ASN A 246 15.35 30.04 6.11
N GLY A 247 15.79 31.17 5.58
CA GLY A 247 15.04 32.41 5.59
C GLY A 247 13.84 32.37 4.67
N ILE A 248 12.64 32.25 5.23
CA ILE A 248 11.44 32.97 4.78
C ILE A 248 10.77 33.55 6.04
N GLU A 249 10.56 34.86 6.01
CA GLU A 249 10.16 35.67 7.15
C GLU A 249 8.82 35.24 7.77
N ARG A 250 8.79 35.27 9.12
CA ARG A 250 7.63 35.16 10.02
C ARG A 250 7.05 33.76 10.22
N THR A 251 7.81 32.92 10.91
CA THR A 251 7.51 32.26 12.21
C THR A 251 8.80 31.49 12.55
N PHE A 252 9.33 31.60 13.77
CA PHE A 252 10.64 31.04 14.12
C PHE A 252 10.70 29.52 13.89
N SER A 253 11.19 29.08 12.73
CA SER A 253 11.48 27.67 12.44
C SER A 253 12.97 27.45 12.64
N ASN A 254 13.36 27.13 13.87
CA ASN A 254 14.67 26.51 14.09
C ASN A 254 14.61 25.12 13.46
N THR A 255 15.35 24.91 12.39
CA THR A 255 15.50 23.56 11.82
C THR A 255 16.34 22.73 12.78
N LEU A 256 15.85 21.53 13.14
CA LEU A 256 16.50 20.60 14.05
C LEU A 256 16.82 19.30 13.31
N LEU A 257 18.06 18.83 13.45
CA LEU A 257 18.50 17.52 12.96
C LEU A 257 18.74 16.57 14.13
N THR A 258 18.24 15.35 14.05
CA THR A 258 18.50 14.33 15.08
C THR A 258 19.71 13.52 14.67
N MET A 259 20.72 13.45 15.53
CA MET A 259 21.96 12.72 15.26
C MET A 259 22.31 11.77 16.40
N PRO A 260 22.73 10.52 16.14
CA PRO A 260 23.42 9.72 17.12
C PRO A 260 24.87 10.18 17.21
N MET A 261 25.33 10.34 18.43
CA MET A 261 26.67 10.78 18.76
C MET A 261 27.41 9.63 19.41
N ASN A 262 28.50 9.21 18.79
CA ASN A 262 29.45 8.27 19.38
C ASN A 262 30.66 9.05 19.88
N ALA A 263 30.90 9.03 21.19
CA ALA A 263 32.02 9.72 21.83
C ALA A 263 33.03 8.72 22.41
N ILE A 264 34.32 8.95 22.16
CA ILE A 264 35.43 8.15 22.68
C ILE A 264 36.46 9.10 23.31
N GLY A 265 36.87 8.81 24.55
CA GLY A 265 37.99 9.50 25.19
C GLY A 265 39.31 9.12 24.52
N VAL A 266 40.06 10.12 24.04
CA VAL A 266 41.37 9.91 23.41
C VAL A 266 42.46 10.39 24.36
N HIS A 267 43.37 9.49 24.71
CA HIS A 267 44.61 9.81 25.41
C HIS A 267 45.69 10.09 24.36
N LEU A 268 46.17 11.33 24.29
CA LEU A 268 47.34 11.67 23.49
C LEU A 268 48.61 11.17 24.22
N PRO A 269 49.49 10.37 23.57
CA PRO A 269 50.75 9.96 24.16
C PRO A 269 51.67 11.15 24.44
N GLU A 270 52.36 11.11 25.59
CA GLU A 270 53.13 12.18 26.23
C GLU A 270 54.27 12.78 25.39
N GLN A 271 54.43 14.11 25.47
CA GLN A 271 55.73 14.79 25.66
C GLN A 271 55.67 16.09 26.51
N SER A 272 54.56 16.37 27.19
CA SER A 272 54.49 17.46 28.18
C SER A 272 53.61 17.04 29.34
N ALA A 273 54.00 17.38 30.56
CA ALA A 273 53.45 16.93 31.85
C ALA A 273 51.99 17.36 32.17
N GLN A 274 51.10 17.28 31.19
CA GLN A 274 49.66 17.42 31.32
C GLN A 274 49.01 16.55 30.24
N ALA A 275 48.57 15.35 30.63
CA ALA A 275 47.81 14.47 29.75
C ALA A 275 46.50 15.21 29.36
N HIS A 276 46.42 15.68 28.12
CA HIS A 276 45.22 16.35 27.61
C HIS A 276 44.20 15.29 27.19
N TYR A 277 43.15 15.11 27.99
CA TYR A 277 41.98 14.32 27.61
C TYR A 277 41.15 15.09 26.58
N GLY A 278 40.93 14.50 25.41
CA GLY A 278 39.99 15.01 24.42
C GLY A 278 38.88 14.02 24.15
N ILE A 279 37.72 14.51 23.69
CA ILE A 279 36.61 13.67 23.24
C ILE A 279 36.64 13.68 21.72
N TYR A 280 36.82 12.51 21.10
CA TYR A 280 36.55 12.32 19.69
C TYR A 280 35.08 11.90 19.53
N GLY A 281 34.39 12.44 18.53
CA GLY A 281 33.10 11.87 18.18
C GLY A 281 32.66 12.03 16.74
N VAL A 282 31.66 11.21 16.41
CA VAL A 282 31.02 11.14 15.11
C VAL A 282 29.53 11.36 15.31
N ALA A 283 28.94 12.27 14.53
CA ALA A 283 27.51 12.53 14.51
C ALA A 283 26.93 12.27 13.10
N ARG A 284 26.01 11.32 13.03
CA ARG A 284 25.35 10.90 11.76
C ARG A 284 23.95 11.51 11.67
N ASP A 285 23.50 11.91 10.49
CA ASP A 285 22.09 12.31 10.35
C ASP A 285 21.17 11.08 10.39
N ILE A 286 20.23 11.04 11.34
CA ILE A 286 19.17 10.01 11.43
C ILE A 286 17.77 10.62 11.34
N THR A 287 17.66 11.86 10.87
CA THR A 287 16.38 12.58 10.84
C THR A 287 15.34 11.84 10.01
N ASP A 288 15.71 11.35 8.84
CA ASP A 288 14.80 10.57 7.98
C ASP A 288 14.42 9.22 8.61
N ARG A 289 15.35 8.56 9.31
CA ARG A 289 15.06 7.33 10.07
C ARG A 289 14.04 7.61 11.16
N LYS A 290 14.20 8.71 11.92
CA LYS A 290 13.29 9.08 13.01
C LYS A 290 11.90 9.46 12.50
N ARG A 291 11.82 10.23 11.40
CA ARG A 291 10.54 10.51 10.74
C ARG A 291 9.87 9.23 10.25
N ALA A 292 10.63 8.29 9.69
CA ALA A 292 10.09 7.00 9.29
C ALA A 292 9.60 6.19 10.49
N GLU A 293 10.33 6.16 11.60
CA GLU A 293 9.90 5.50 12.86
C GLU A 293 8.62 6.13 13.41
N GLU A 294 8.50 7.46 13.40
CA GLU A 294 7.28 8.18 13.83
C GLU A 294 6.10 7.86 12.91
N VAL A 295 6.31 7.86 11.59
CA VAL A 295 5.28 7.49 10.61
C VAL A 295 4.85 6.03 10.80
N ILE A 296 5.80 5.10 10.98
CA ILE A 296 5.50 3.68 11.24
C ILE A 296 4.72 3.54 12.55
N SER A 297 5.12 4.26 13.60
CA SER A 297 4.41 4.26 14.87
C SER A 297 2.99 4.83 14.71
N TYR A 298 2.81 5.90 13.94
CA TYR A 298 1.52 6.48 13.65
C TYR A 298 0.63 5.52 12.86
N GLN A 299 1.17 4.91 11.79
CA GLN A 299 0.49 3.91 10.94
C GLN A 299 0.10 2.63 11.71
N ALA A 300 0.85 2.28 12.76
CA ALA A 300 0.49 1.15 13.61
C ALA A 300 -0.86 1.37 14.31
N TYR A 301 -1.26 2.61 14.56
CA TYR A 301 -2.48 2.97 15.30
C TYR A 301 -3.55 3.72 14.47
N HIS A 302 -3.22 4.19 13.26
CA HIS A 302 -4.11 4.97 12.40
C HIS A 302 -4.28 4.36 11.00
N ASP A 303 -5.45 4.57 10.41
CA ASP A 303 -5.74 4.25 9.01
C ASP A 303 -5.18 5.36 8.10
N ILE A 304 -4.31 4.98 7.15
CA ILE A 304 -3.62 5.92 6.27
C ILE A 304 -4.52 6.68 5.29
N LEU A 305 -5.69 6.11 4.96
CA LEU A 305 -6.59 6.74 3.99
C LEU A 305 -7.42 7.85 4.65
N THR A 306 -7.96 7.58 5.84
CA THR A 306 -8.94 8.45 6.52
C THR A 306 -8.38 9.21 7.71
N ASP A 307 -7.13 8.94 8.13
CA ASP A 307 -6.47 9.49 9.33
C ASP A 307 -7.15 9.09 10.66
N LEU A 308 -8.21 8.28 10.58
CA LEU A 308 -8.93 7.78 11.74
C LEU A 308 -8.11 6.72 12.49
N PRO A 309 -8.33 6.53 13.80
CA PRO A 309 -7.90 5.34 14.51
C PRO A 309 -8.19 4.06 13.72
N ASN A 310 -7.25 3.12 13.71
CA ASN A 310 -7.45 1.80 13.15
C ASN A 310 -8.07 0.84 14.19
N ARG A 311 -8.28 -0.42 13.79
CA ARG A 311 -8.81 -1.47 14.67
C ARG A 311 -8.07 -1.60 16.01
N MET A 312 -6.75 -1.46 16.02
CA MET A 312 -5.93 -1.64 17.23
C MET A 312 -6.16 -0.51 18.22
N LEU A 313 -6.06 0.75 17.77
CA LEU A 313 -6.30 1.92 18.62
C LEU A 313 -7.77 2.01 19.07
N PHE A 314 -8.71 1.58 18.22
CA PHE A 314 -10.11 1.47 18.59
C PHE A 314 -10.34 0.50 19.75
N LYS A 315 -9.78 -0.73 19.68
CA LYS A 315 -9.92 -1.72 20.76
C LYS A 315 -9.32 -1.24 22.07
N ASP A 316 -8.17 -0.57 22.02
CA ASP A 316 -7.54 0.05 23.19
C ASP A 316 -8.47 1.10 23.85
N ARG A 317 -8.98 2.04 23.07
CA ARG A 317 -9.91 3.08 23.56
C ARG A 317 -11.22 2.51 24.08
N LEU A 318 -11.78 1.49 23.41
CA LEU A 318 -12.97 0.79 23.88
C LEU A 318 -12.70 0.09 25.21
N GLY A 319 -11.54 -0.57 25.37
CA GLY A 319 -11.15 -1.18 26.63
C GLY A 319 -11.05 -0.17 27.78
N LEU A 320 -10.42 0.98 27.54
CA LEU A 320 -10.37 2.08 28.51
C LEU A 320 -11.78 2.60 28.86
N ALA A 321 -12.65 2.76 27.86
CA ALA A 321 -14.02 3.22 28.06
C ALA A 321 -14.85 2.23 28.88
N VAL A 322 -14.74 0.91 28.62
CA VAL A 322 -15.43 -0.14 29.40
C VAL A 322 -14.95 -0.15 30.86
N ILE A 323 -13.64 -0.04 31.09
CA ILE A 323 -13.09 0.04 32.46
C ILE A 323 -13.63 1.27 33.20
N GLN A 324 -13.70 2.42 32.54
CA GLN A 324 -14.25 3.64 33.12
C GLN A 324 -15.75 3.53 33.38
N ALA A 325 -16.52 2.98 32.43
CA ALA A 325 -17.95 2.76 32.54
C ALA A 325 -18.28 1.82 33.71
N LYS A 326 -17.52 0.74 33.88
CA LYS A 326 -17.64 -0.18 35.02
C LYS A 326 -17.39 0.52 36.36
N ARG A 327 -16.40 1.42 36.43
CA ARG A 327 -16.09 2.18 37.66
C ARG A 327 -17.15 3.24 37.99
N LYS A 328 -17.70 3.90 36.97
CA LYS A 328 -18.68 4.98 37.12
C LYS A 328 -20.14 4.51 37.14
N LEU A 329 -20.39 3.23 36.86
CA LEU A 329 -21.72 2.65 36.66
C LEU A 329 -22.52 3.39 35.57
N THR A 330 -21.85 3.72 34.47
CA THR A 330 -22.44 4.36 33.29
C THR A 330 -22.52 3.40 32.12
N GLU A 331 -23.43 3.64 31.19
CA GLU A 331 -23.52 2.89 29.93
C GLU A 331 -22.60 3.49 28.86
N LEU A 332 -22.26 2.68 27.85
CA LEU A 332 -21.63 3.14 26.60
C LEU A 332 -22.23 2.38 25.42
N ALA A 333 -22.18 2.96 24.23
CA ALA A 333 -22.53 2.25 23.00
C ALA A 333 -21.31 2.02 22.12
N VAL A 334 -21.34 0.88 21.44
CA VAL A 334 -20.50 0.53 20.31
C VAL A 334 -21.38 0.50 19.07
N MET A 335 -20.97 1.18 18.01
CA MET A 335 -21.65 1.11 16.71
C MET A 335 -20.74 0.50 15.66
N PHE A 336 -21.34 -0.30 14.80
CA PHE A 336 -20.75 -0.79 13.56
C PHE A 336 -21.51 -0.16 12.39
N VAL A 337 -20.81 0.48 11.47
CA VAL A 337 -21.37 1.21 10.34
C VAL A 337 -20.73 0.69 9.07
N ASP A 338 -21.54 0.30 8.10
CA ASP A 338 -21.08 -0.14 6.79
C ASP A 338 -21.76 0.68 5.69
N LEU A 339 -20.97 1.14 4.71
CA LEU A 339 -21.48 1.94 3.61
C LEU A 339 -22.15 1.05 2.55
N ASP A 340 -23.46 1.24 2.38
CA ASP A 340 -24.23 0.41 1.47
C ASP A 340 -23.80 0.64 0.01
N ARG A 341 -23.62 -0.46 -0.72
CA ARG A 341 -23.29 -0.47 -2.16
C ARG A 341 -21.96 0.24 -2.48
N PHE A 342 -21.04 0.39 -1.51
CA PHE A 342 -19.70 0.94 -1.77
C PHE A 342 -18.96 0.21 -2.90
N LYS A 343 -19.09 -1.12 -2.97
CA LYS A 343 -18.53 -1.93 -4.06
C LYS A 343 -19.00 -1.47 -5.44
N LEU A 344 -20.28 -1.10 -5.60
CA LEU A 344 -20.80 -0.59 -6.86
C LEU A 344 -20.10 0.71 -7.28
N VAL A 345 -19.74 1.57 -6.33
CA VAL A 345 -18.99 2.80 -6.60
C VAL A 345 -17.59 2.45 -7.11
N ASN A 346 -16.89 1.52 -6.46
CA ASN A 346 -15.59 1.05 -6.94
C ASN A 346 -15.66 0.43 -8.33
N ASP A 347 -16.65 -0.42 -8.57
CA ASP A 347 -16.82 -1.13 -9.85
C ASP A 347 -17.21 -0.16 -10.99
N THR A 348 -17.88 0.96 -10.68
CA THR A 348 -18.37 1.93 -11.68
C THR A 348 -17.42 3.11 -11.91
N LEU A 349 -16.83 3.66 -10.84
CA LEU A 349 -16.01 4.89 -10.86
C LEU A 349 -14.53 4.65 -10.54
N GLY A 350 -14.16 3.42 -10.16
CA GLY A 350 -12.79 3.03 -9.83
C GLY A 350 -12.41 3.29 -8.37
N HIS A 351 -11.34 2.60 -7.92
CA HIS A 351 -10.89 2.63 -6.53
C HIS A 351 -10.48 4.01 -6.02
N VAL A 352 -9.91 4.88 -6.87
CA VAL A 352 -9.52 6.24 -6.46
C VAL A 352 -10.74 7.06 -6.01
N LYS A 353 -11.90 6.86 -6.67
CA LYS A 353 -13.15 7.52 -6.29
C LYS A 353 -13.82 6.88 -5.09
N GLY A 354 -13.67 5.57 -4.92
CA GLY A 354 -14.03 4.91 -3.66
C GLY A 354 -13.21 5.44 -2.47
N ASP A 355 -11.91 5.65 -2.64
CA ASP A 355 -11.03 6.20 -1.61
C ASP A 355 -11.45 7.63 -1.22
N GLU A 356 -11.76 8.48 -2.20
CA GLU A 356 -12.29 9.83 -1.98
C GLU A 356 -13.64 9.81 -1.25
N LEU A 357 -14.54 8.88 -1.63
CA LEU A 357 -15.82 8.68 -0.95
C LEU A 357 -15.62 8.30 0.53
N LEU A 358 -14.68 7.41 0.83
CA LEU A 358 -14.36 7.00 2.20
C LEU A 358 -13.81 8.16 3.03
N GLN A 359 -12.96 9.00 2.44
CA GLN A 359 -12.43 10.20 3.09
C GLN A 359 -13.54 11.21 3.42
N GLN A 360 -14.45 11.47 2.48
CA GLN A 360 -15.59 12.35 2.70
C GLN A 360 -16.57 11.77 3.73
N ALA A 361 -16.84 10.45 3.69
CA ALA A 361 -17.69 9.77 4.67
C ALA A 361 -17.10 9.85 6.08
N ALA A 362 -15.79 9.59 6.23
CA ALA A 362 -15.06 9.73 7.48
C ALA A 362 -15.20 11.14 8.07
N LEU A 363 -15.06 12.17 7.24
CA LEU A 363 -15.22 13.57 7.66
C LEU A 363 -16.64 13.85 8.16
N ARG A 364 -17.66 13.45 7.39
CA ARG A 364 -19.08 13.64 7.76
C ARG A 364 -19.45 12.93 9.06
N LEU A 365 -18.97 11.71 9.26
CA LEU A 365 -19.19 10.96 10.50
C LEU A 365 -18.48 11.64 11.68
N LYS A 366 -17.27 12.15 11.48
CA LYS A 366 -16.50 12.86 12.52
C LYS A 366 -17.17 14.15 12.97
N GLU A 367 -17.79 14.90 12.05
CA GLU A 367 -18.53 16.14 12.36
C GLU A 367 -19.79 15.90 13.19
N CYS A 368 -20.36 14.71 13.14
CA CYS A 368 -21.52 14.33 13.94
C CYS A 368 -21.17 13.95 15.40
N LEU A 369 -19.88 13.84 15.73
CA LEU A 369 -19.39 13.34 17.02
C LEU A 369 -18.78 14.44 17.91
N ARG A 370 -18.83 14.25 19.23
CA ARG A 370 -18.13 15.12 20.19
C ARG A 370 -16.70 14.62 20.45
N LYS A 371 -15.85 15.49 21.00
CA LYS A 371 -14.43 15.17 21.29
C LYS A 371 -14.19 13.93 22.17
N GLY A 372 -15.17 13.56 23.00
CA GLY A 372 -15.10 12.37 23.86
C GLY A 372 -15.41 11.05 23.16
N ASP A 373 -16.03 11.11 21.97
CA ASP A 373 -16.37 9.92 21.20
C ASP A 373 -15.17 9.48 20.35
N THR A 374 -15.13 8.21 19.99
CA THR A 374 -14.09 7.68 19.10
C THR A 374 -14.72 7.13 17.84
N LEU A 375 -14.33 7.66 16.68
CA LEU A 375 -14.58 7.09 15.37
C LEU A 375 -13.30 6.39 14.89
N ALA A 376 -13.45 5.21 14.31
CA ALA A 376 -12.36 4.41 13.75
C ALA A 376 -12.79 3.74 12.45
N ARG A 377 -11.83 3.37 11.62
CA ARG A 377 -12.06 2.55 10.42
C ARG A 377 -11.48 1.15 10.64
N GLN A 378 -12.29 0.11 10.44
CA GLN A 378 -11.85 -1.29 10.57
C GLN A 378 -11.09 -1.75 9.32
N GLY A 379 -11.56 -1.32 8.16
CA GLY A 379 -11.04 -1.68 6.84
C GLY A 379 -12.18 -1.66 5.81
N GLY A 380 -11.85 -1.57 4.52
CA GLY A 380 -12.89 -1.49 3.48
C GLY A 380 -13.83 -0.30 3.68
N ASP A 381 -15.13 -0.57 3.69
CA ASP A 381 -16.26 0.34 3.89
C ASP A 381 -16.82 0.36 5.33
N GLU A 382 -16.09 -0.24 6.28
CA GLU A 382 -16.54 -0.42 7.66
C GLU A 382 -15.93 0.60 8.64
N PHE A 383 -16.82 1.25 9.40
CA PHE A 383 -16.48 2.19 10.48
C PHE A 383 -17.01 1.69 11.82
N THR A 384 -16.26 1.94 12.89
CA THR A 384 -16.65 1.60 14.25
C THR A 384 -16.61 2.81 15.16
N ILE A 385 -17.60 2.96 16.03
CA ILE A 385 -17.75 4.11 16.92
C ILE A 385 -17.89 3.66 18.37
N VAL A 386 -17.24 4.38 19.28
CA VAL A 386 -17.47 4.27 20.73
C VAL A 386 -18.08 5.58 21.23
N LEU A 387 -19.23 5.47 21.89
CA LEU A 387 -19.93 6.57 22.56
C LEU A 387 -19.90 6.33 24.08
N PRO A 388 -18.91 6.87 24.81
CA PRO A 388 -18.81 6.70 26.26
C PRO A 388 -19.88 7.53 27.01
N GLU A 389 -20.20 7.15 28.25
CA GLU A 389 -21.06 7.93 29.16
C GLU A 389 -22.43 8.29 28.55
N LEU A 390 -23.18 7.27 28.11
CA LEU A 390 -24.58 7.44 27.69
C LEU A 390 -25.48 7.69 28.90
N ARG A 391 -26.52 8.50 28.71
CA ARG A 391 -27.60 8.64 29.70
C ARG A 391 -28.64 7.54 29.54
N ASP A 392 -28.99 7.25 28.29
CA ASP A 392 -29.87 6.15 27.89
C ASP A 392 -29.60 5.74 26.42
N ARG A 393 -30.28 4.68 25.95
CA ARG A 393 -30.14 4.16 24.58
C ARG A 393 -30.55 5.17 23.48
N THR A 394 -31.38 6.17 23.80
CA THR A 394 -31.84 7.20 22.86
C THR A 394 -30.69 8.08 22.40
N ASP A 395 -29.71 8.35 23.26
CA ASP A 395 -28.51 9.12 22.91
C ASP A 395 -27.78 8.46 21.72
N ALA A 396 -27.60 7.14 21.76
CA ALA A 396 -27.00 6.38 20.67
C ALA A 396 -27.88 6.40 19.41
N LYS A 397 -29.20 6.27 19.56
CA LYS A 397 -30.14 6.36 18.44
C LYS A 397 -30.03 7.70 17.70
N VAL A 398 -29.99 8.82 18.42
CA VAL A 398 -29.88 10.16 17.84
C VAL A 398 -28.59 10.32 17.03
N ILE A 399 -27.46 9.76 17.51
CA ILE A 399 -26.20 9.80 16.75
C ILE A 399 -26.30 8.92 15.49
N ALA A 400 -26.91 7.75 15.57
CA ALA A 400 -27.11 6.88 14.40
C ALA A 400 -28.01 7.54 13.34
N GLU A 401 -29.10 8.21 13.74
CA GLU A 401 -29.96 8.97 12.83
C GLU A 401 -29.21 10.13 12.17
N LYS A 402 -28.39 10.87 12.94
CA LYS A 402 -27.52 11.92 12.38
C LYS A 402 -26.52 11.39 11.35
N PHE A 403 -25.94 10.21 11.59
CA PHE A 403 -25.08 9.57 10.61
C PHE A 403 -25.82 9.26 9.32
N LEU A 404 -27.00 8.63 9.40
CA LEU A 404 -27.83 8.32 8.23
C LEU A 404 -28.19 9.58 7.44
N GLU A 405 -28.66 10.64 8.11
CA GLU A 405 -28.99 11.92 7.47
C GLU A 405 -27.77 12.58 6.80
N SER A 406 -26.60 12.52 7.45
CA SER A 406 -25.37 13.10 6.92
C SER A 406 -24.85 12.34 5.70
N LEU A 407 -24.96 11.01 5.71
CA LEU A 407 -24.53 10.14 4.60
C LEU A 407 -25.51 10.16 3.41
N GLN A 408 -26.81 10.40 3.62
CA GLN A 408 -27.79 10.51 2.53
C GLN A 408 -27.57 11.72 1.61
N LYS A 409 -26.88 12.76 2.09
CA LYS A 409 -26.48 13.90 1.25
C LYS A 409 -25.56 13.41 0.13
N PRO A 410 -25.69 13.88 -1.12
CA PRO A 410 -24.85 13.41 -2.22
C PRO A 410 -23.36 13.70 -1.94
N PHE A 411 -22.50 12.79 -2.37
CA PHE A 411 -21.05 12.97 -2.41
C PHE A 411 -20.66 13.44 -3.79
N ASP A 412 -19.88 14.53 -3.85
CA ASP A 412 -19.33 15.03 -5.11
C ASP A 412 -17.94 14.42 -5.29
N LEU A 413 -17.79 13.56 -6.29
CA LEU A 413 -16.55 12.85 -6.63
C LEU A 413 -16.09 13.29 -8.03
N ASP A 414 -15.38 14.41 -8.11
CA ASP A 414 -15.01 15.09 -9.37
C ASP A 414 -16.20 15.29 -10.34
N GLY A 415 -17.29 15.89 -9.86
CA GLY A 415 -18.46 16.23 -10.67
C GLY A 415 -19.49 15.10 -10.81
N HIS A 416 -19.23 13.93 -10.23
CA HIS A 416 -20.21 12.84 -10.12
C HIS A 416 -20.91 12.92 -8.77
N GLN A 417 -22.22 13.15 -8.79
CA GLN A 417 -23.07 13.12 -7.60
C GLN A 417 -23.42 11.67 -7.26
N VAL A 418 -22.82 11.12 -6.20
CA VAL A 418 -23.05 9.76 -5.74
C VAL A 418 -23.91 9.77 -4.47
N HIS A 419 -24.97 8.98 -4.46
CA HIS A 419 -25.80 8.74 -3.29
C HIS A 419 -25.46 7.37 -2.69
N ILE A 420 -25.00 7.36 -1.45
CA ILE A 420 -24.83 6.15 -0.65
C ILE A 420 -25.67 6.23 0.62
N SER A 421 -26.00 5.08 1.17
CA SER A 421 -26.59 4.95 2.51
C SER A 421 -25.64 4.17 3.41
N ALA A 422 -26.03 3.96 4.66
CA ALA A 422 -25.31 3.06 5.55
C ALA A 422 -26.25 2.16 6.34
N SER A 423 -25.73 0.99 6.70
CA SER A 423 -26.35 0.06 7.63
C SER A 423 -25.61 0.15 8.97
N ILE A 424 -26.35 0.41 10.06
CA ILE A 424 -25.76 0.67 11.38
C ILE A 424 -26.26 -0.34 12.42
N GLY A 425 -25.35 -1.02 13.09
CA GLY A 425 -25.65 -1.88 14.24
C GLY A 425 -25.14 -1.28 15.54
N ILE A 426 -25.91 -1.40 16.62
CA ILE A 426 -25.62 -0.76 17.91
C ILE A 426 -25.67 -1.80 19.02
N ALA A 427 -24.63 -1.88 19.85
CA ALA A 427 -24.61 -2.67 21.08
C ALA A 427 -24.26 -1.77 22.28
N VAL A 428 -24.96 -1.96 23.40
CA VAL A 428 -24.86 -1.13 24.60
C VAL A 428 -24.26 -1.92 25.76
N TYR A 429 -23.15 -1.45 26.32
CA TYR A 429 -22.59 -2.00 27.55
C TYR A 429 -23.35 -1.46 28.78
N PRO A 430 -23.64 -2.30 29.80
CA PRO A 430 -23.33 -3.73 29.89
C PRO A 430 -24.44 -4.66 29.37
N SER A 431 -25.61 -4.12 28.99
CA SER A 431 -26.82 -4.91 28.71
C SER A 431 -26.69 -5.84 27.51
N ASP A 432 -25.96 -5.43 26.49
CA ASP A 432 -25.69 -6.18 25.26
C ASP A 432 -24.29 -6.81 25.29
N GLY A 433 -23.61 -6.93 26.42
CA GLY A 433 -22.30 -7.59 26.53
C GLY A 433 -21.36 -6.91 27.52
N GLU A 434 -20.55 -7.69 28.22
CA GLU A 434 -19.60 -7.19 29.22
C GLU A 434 -18.15 -7.13 28.73
N SER A 435 -17.85 -7.87 27.65
CA SER A 435 -16.51 -7.89 27.04
C SER A 435 -16.44 -7.10 25.73
N ILE A 436 -15.23 -6.63 25.38
CA ILE A 436 -14.97 -5.88 24.15
C ILE A 436 -15.39 -6.69 22.91
N ASP A 437 -15.02 -7.98 22.87
CA ASP A 437 -15.30 -8.83 21.72
C ASP A 437 -16.79 -9.18 21.60
N GLU A 438 -17.53 -9.33 22.71
CA GLU A 438 -18.99 -9.50 22.69
C GLU A 438 -19.69 -8.25 22.14
N LEU A 439 -19.35 -7.06 22.64
CA LEU A 439 -19.97 -5.80 22.18
C LEU A 439 -19.74 -5.59 20.68
N LEU A 440 -18.51 -5.82 20.20
CA LEU A 440 -18.19 -5.72 18.78
C LEU A 440 -18.98 -6.73 17.95
N ARG A 441 -19.03 -7.99 18.40
CA ARG A 441 -19.77 -9.05 17.71
C ARG A 441 -21.28 -8.79 17.66
N HIS A 442 -21.85 -8.28 18.75
CA HIS A 442 -23.27 -7.96 18.83
C HIS A 442 -23.64 -6.73 18.00
N ALA A 443 -22.79 -5.70 17.96
CA ALA A 443 -22.98 -4.56 17.07
C ALA A 443 -22.91 -4.98 15.59
N ASP A 444 -21.98 -5.85 15.22
CA ASP A 444 -21.87 -6.42 13.87
C ASP A 444 -23.11 -7.23 13.48
N ILE A 445 -23.61 -8.10 14.36
CA ILE A 445 -24.85 -8.86 14.14
C ILE A 445 -26.04 -7.92 13.89
N ALA A 446 -26.18 -6.87 14.69
CA ALA A 446 -27.26 -5.89 14.52
C ALA A 446 -27.15 -5.13 13.19
N MET A 447 -25.93 -4.80 12.76
CA MET A 447 -25.67 -4.12 11.48
C MET A 447 -26.05 -5.03 10.31
N TYR A 448 -25.67 -6.31 10.37
CA TYR A 448 -26.03 -7.28 9.35
C TYR A 448 -27.54 -7.49 9.24
N GLN A 449 -28.25 -7.45 10.37
CA GLN A 449 -29.72 -7.50 10.38
C GLN A 449 -30.33 -6.31 9.62
N VAL A 450 -29.78 -5.11 9.76
CA VAL A 450 -30.21 -3.93 8.97
C VAL A 450 -29.98 -4.18 7.47
N LYS A 451 -28.82 -4.73 7.09
CA LYS A 451 -28.55 -5.07 5.69
C LYS A 451 -29.60 -6.03 5.11
N ALA A 452 -30.01 -7.02 5.90
CA ALA A 452 -31.01 -8.01 5.50
C ALA A 452 -32.44 -7.45 5.40
N LEU A 453 -32.75 -6.39 6.16
CA LEU A 453 -34.08 -5.76 6.21
C LEU A 453 -34.27 -4.63 5.18
N GLY A 454 -33.33 -4.45 4.24
CA GLY A 454 -33.45 -3.45 3.17
C GLY A 454 -32.42 -2.33 3.19
N LYS A 455 -31.41 -2.38 4.10
CA LYS A 455 -30.32 -1.40 4.22
C LYS A 455 -30.80 0.00 4.66
N ASN A 456 -29.92 1.00 4.68
CA ASN A 456 -30.24 2.39 5.02
C ASN A 456 -31.00 2.56 6.35
N GLY A 457 -30.39 2.13 7.45
CA GLY A 457 -31.06 2.14 8.74
C GLY A 457 -30.12 1.86 9.91
N HIS A 458 -30.71 1.78 11.10
CA HIS A 458 -30.00 1.36 12.30
C HIS A 458 -30.80 0.33 13.08
N SER A 459 -30.11 -0.54 13.82
CA SER A 459 -30.75 -1.47 14.74
C SER A 459 -29.92 -1.67 16.01
N PHE A 460 -30.61 -1.78 17.13
CA PHE A 460 -29.98 -2.21 18.39
C PHE A 460 -29.92 -3.72 18.41
N TYR A 461 -28.83 -4.25 18.95
CA TYR A 461 -28.70 -5.67 19.19
C TYR A 461 -29.81 -6.16 20.13
N HIS A 462 -30.35 -7.34 19.80
CA HIS A 462 -31.28 -8.08 20.62
C HIS A 462 -30.91 -9.57 20.56
N ASN A 463 -31.05 -10.31 21.67
CA ASN A 463 -30.62 -11.72 21.72
C ASN A 463 -31.27 -12.62 20.65
N SER A 464 -32.48 -12.29 20.20
CA SER A 464 -33.16 -12.98 19.09
C SER A 464 -32.43 -12.89 17.74
N MET A 465 -31.46 -11.97 17.60
CA MET A 465 -30.65 -11.82 16.38
C MET A 465 -29.51 -12.85 16.27
N LEU A 466 -29.04 -13.41 17.40
CA LEU A 466 -28.03 -14.48 17.39
C LEU A 466 -28.54 -15.71 16.66
N ASP A 467 -29.80 -16.05 16.91
CA ASP A 467 -30.46 -17.18 16.29
C ASP A 467 -30.57 -16.97 14.78
N MET A 468 -30.88 -15.76 14.30
CA MET A 468 -31.01 -15.47 12.87
C MET A 468 -29.68 -15.59 12.09
N SER A 469 -28.55 -15.19 12.66
CA SER A 469 -27.24 -15.24 11.98
C SER A 469 -26.72 -16.69 11.83
N HIS A 470 -26.80 -17.50 12.90
CA HIS A 470 -26.48 -18.93 12.83
C HIS A 470 -27.44 -19.69 11.90
N GLN A 471 -28.72 -19.30 11.90
CA GLN A 471 -29.70 -19.86 10.99
C GLN A 471 -29.39 -19.54 9.52
N LYS A 472 -28.83 -18.36 9.19
CA LYS A 472 -28.46 -18.02 7.79
C LYS A 472 -27.35 -18.92 7.22
N ILE A 473 -26.27 -19.19 7.96
CA ILE A 473 -25.20 -20.09 7.49
C ILE A 473 -25.73 -21.53 7.34
N ALA A 474 -26.55 -21.97 8.29
CA ALA A 474 -27.20 -23.29 8.20
C ALA A 474 -28.16 -23.37 7.01
N LEU A 475 -28.88 -22.29 6.70
CA LEU A 475 -29.82 -22.22 5.58
C LEU A 475 -29.10 -22.28 4.22
N GLU A 476 -27.88 -21.73 4.09
CA GLU A 476 -27.10 -21.85 2.85
C GLU A 476 -26.78 -23.30 2.51
N GLN A 477 -26.21 -24.01 3.48
CA GLN A 477 -25.82 -25.40 3.32
C GLN A 477 -27.05 -26.28 3.12
N ALA A 478 -28.14 -25.98 3.84
CA ALA A 478 -29.41 -26.70 3.70
C ALA A 478 -30.03 -26.48 2.32
N LEU A 479 -30.04 -25.26 1.77
CA LEU A 479 -30.66 -24.98 0.47
C LEU A 479 -29.88 -25.62 -0.69
N ARG A 480 -28.55 -25.68 -0.61
CA ARG A 480 -27.73 -26.45 -1.56
C ARG A 480 -28.05 -27.94 -1.52
N ARG A 481 -28.21 -28.52 -0.33
CA ARG A 481 -28.62 -29.93 -0.17
C ARG A 481 -30.05 -30.16 -0.65
N ALA A 482 -30.96 -29.22 -0.43
CA ALA A 482 -32.35 -29.30 -0.85
C ALA A 482 -32.51 -29.49 -2.37
N LEU A 483 -31.65 -28.83 -3.15
CA LEU A 483 -31.58 -28.98 -4.61
C LEU A 483 -31.17 -30.39 -5.05
N GLU A 484 -30.39 -31.11 -4.23
CA GLU A 484 -29.90 -32.46 -4.51
C GLU A 484 -30.83 -33.56 -3.93
N GLN A 485 -31.58 -33.26 -2.87
CA GLN A 485 -32.32 -34.24 -2.06
C GLN A 485 -33.84 -34.24 -2.27
N ASN A 486 -34.34 -33.63 -3.36
CA ASN A 486 -35.77 -33.53 -3.67
C ASN A 486 -36.61 -32.89 -2.55
N GLU A 487 -36.05 -31.93 -1.82
CA GLU A 487 -36.77 -31.23 -0.74
C GLU A 487 -37.56 -30.02 -1.27
N LEU A 488 -37.28 -29.57 -2.49
CA LEU A 488 -38.04 -28.52 -3.17
C LEU A 488 -39.23 -29.13 -3.92
N GLU A 489 -40.36 -28.45 -3.90
CA GLU A 489 -41.55 -28.80 -4.68
C GLU A 489 -42.28 -27.56 -5.20
N MET A 490 -43.15 -27.75 -6.19
CA MET A 490 -43.97 -26.68 -6.76
C MET A 490 -45.40 -26.76 -6.26
N TYR A 491 -45.90 -25.61 -5.79
CA TYR A 491 -47.31 -25.38 -5.51
C TYR A 491 -47.87 -24.45 -6.59
N TYR A 492 -49.18 -24.50 -6.76
CA TYR A 492 -49.86 -23.79 -7.84
C TYR A 492 -51.01 -22.99 -7.29
N GLN A 493 -51.05 -21.72 -7.63
CA GLN A 493 -52.18 -20.87 -7.30
C GLN A 493 -53.01 -20.59 -8.56
N PRO A 494 -54.25 -21.10 -8.64
CA PRO A 494 -55.12 -20.85 -9.79
C PRO A 494 -55.44 -19.36 -10.00
N GLN A 495 -55.47 -18.97 -11.27
CA GLN A 495 -55.99 -17.68 -11.76
C GLN A 495 -57.37 -17.92 -12.37
N ILE A 496 -58.37 -17.21 -11.86
CA ILE A 496 -59.78 -17.44 -12.19
C ILE A 496 -60.29 -16.32 -13.09
N ASP A 497 -60.97 -16.68 -14.18
CA ASP A 497 -61.84 -15.77 -14.88
C ASP A 497 -63.16 -15.62 -14.10
N VAL A 498 -63.41 -14.44 -13.56
CA VAL A 498 -64.54 -14.20 -12.64
C VAL A 498 -65.90 -14.27 -13.35
N ALA A 499 -65.95 -14.01 -14.65
CA ALA A 499 -67.19 -14.08 -15.42
C ALA A 499 -67.65 -15.52 -15.66
N THR A 500 -66.70 -16.44 -15.89
CA THR A 500 -66.98 -17.84 -16.20
C THR A 500 -66.76 -18.79 -15.02
N GLY A 501 -66.05 -18.34 -13.98
CA GLY A 501 -65.63 -19.15 -12.84
C GLY A 501 -64.58 -20.22 -13.17
N ARG A 502 -63.99 -20.17 -14.37
CA ARG A 502 -63.03 -21.17 -14.85
C ARG A 502 -61.60 -20.76 -14.53
N ILE A 503 -60.75 -21.76 -14.31
CA ILE A 503 -59.30 -21.58 -14.23
C ILE A 503 -58.78 -21.32 -15.65
N ILE A 504 -58.10 -20.19 -15.83
CA ILE A 504 -57.49 -19.79 -17.11
C ILE A 504 -55.96 -19.82 -17.05
N GLY A 505 -55.40 -19.78 -15.84
CA GLY A 505 -53.98 -19.85 -15.61
C GLY A 505 -53.65 -20.33 -14.20
N ALA A 506 -52.37 -20.50 -13.91
CA ALA A 506 -51.88 -20.75 -12.57
C ALA A 506 -50.47 -20.22 -12.40
N GLU A 507 -50.17 -19.69 -11.22
CA GLU A 507 -48.82 -19.28 -10.86
C GLU A 507 -48.07 -20.41 -10.16
N GLY A 508 -46.85 -20.70 -10.63
CA GLY A 508 -45.94 -21.66 -10.05
C GLY A 508 -45.16 -21.07 -8.87
N LEU A 509 -45.46 -21.53 -7.67
CA LEU A 509 -44.89 -21.05 -6.42
C LEU A 509 -44.04 -22.13 -5.75
N MET A 510 -42.75 -21.85 -5.56
CA MET A 510 -41.85 -22.82 -4.94
C MET A 510 -42.15 -23.00 -3.44
N ARG A 511 -42.01 -24.23 -2.96
CA ARG A 511 -42.02 -24.60 -1.55
C ARG A 511 -40.81 -25.44 -1.22
N TRP A 512 -40.33 -25.33 0.02
CA TRP A 512 -39.22 -26.12 0.52
C TRP A 512 -39.65 -26.92 1.74
N ASN A 513 -39.65 -28.25 1.61
CA ASN A 513 -39.83 -29.20 2.70
C ASN A 513 -38.57 -29.29 3.56
N HIS A 514 -38.34 -28.28 4.39
CA HIS A 514 -37.15 -28.24 5.23
C HIS A 514 -37.25 -29.26 6.37
N PRO A 515 -36.27 -30.18 6.56
CA PRO A 515 -36.35 -31.30 7.50
C PRO A 515 -36.68 -30.91 8.95
N GLN A 516 -36.24 -29.74 9.39
CA GLN A 516 -36.45 -29.24 10.75
C GLN A 516 -37.55 -28.17 10.88
N ARG A 517 -37.82 -27.43 9.81
CA ARG A 517 -38.71 -26.24 9.84
C ARG A 517 -40.07 -26.49 9.20
N GLY A 518 -40.25 -27.65 8.60
CA GLY A 518 -41.45 -27.96 7.83
C GLY A 518 -41.46 -27.20 6.50
N LEU A 519 -42.67 -26.96 6.00
CA LEU A 519 -42.89 -26.36 4.68
C LEU A 519 -42.62 -24.85 4.72
N LEU A 520 -41.55 -24.41 4.05
CA LEU A 520 -41.19 -23.01 3.88
C LEU A 520 -41.71 -22.47 2.55
N SER A 521 -42.16 -21.22 2.57
CA SER A 521 -42.60 -20.47 1.39
C SER A 521 -41.43 -19.81 0.66
N ALA A 522 -41.63 -19.51 -0.64
CA ALA A 522 -40.63 -18.83 -1.46
C ALA A 522 -40.12 -17.52 -0.83
N GLY A 523 -41.00 -16.72 -0.20
CA GLY A 523 -40.62 -15.48 0.47
C GLY A 523 -39.67 -15.67 1.67
N GLU A 524 -39.60 -16.86 2.25
CA GLU A 524 -38.73 -17.15 3.41
C GLU A 524 -37.31 -17.54 3.00
N PHE A 525 -37.09 -18.04 1.78
CA PHE A 525 -35.76 -18.54 1.36
C PHE A 525 -35.22 -17.97 0.04
N LEU A 526 -36.05 -17.44 -0.87
CA LEU A 526 -35.56 -16.85 -2.12
C LEU A 526 -34.76 -15.55 -1.91
N PRO A 527 -35.13 -14.61 -1.01
CA PRO A 527 -34.27 -13.45 -0.74
C PRO A 527 -32.86 -13.85 -0.31
N PHE A 528 -32.79 -14.90 0.50
CA PHE A 528 -31.51 -15.48 0.94
C PHE A 528 -30.74 -16.13 -0.22
N ALA A 529 -31.42 -16.86 -1.11
CA ALA A 529 -30.80 -17.46 -2.28
C ALA A 529 -30.21 -16.40 -3.22
N GLU A 530 -30.85 -15.24 -3.33
CA GLU A 530 -30.40 -14.12 -4.15
C GLU A 530 -29.11 -13.48 -3.62
N GLU A 531 -29.02 -13.25 -2.30
CA GLU A 531 -27.82 -12.72 -1.62
C GLU A 531 -26.59 -13.65 -1.80
N ASN A 532 -26.82 -14.97 -1.90
CA ASN A 532 -25.76 -15.99 -1.90
C ASN A 532 -25.51 -16.62 -3.28
N GLY A 533 -26.06 -16.05 -4.35
CA GLY A 533 -25.82 -16.52 -5.73
C GLY A 533 -26.39 -17.91 -6.04
N LEU A 534 -27.42 -18.34 -5.30
CA LEU A 534 -28.12 -19.63 -5.49
C LEU A 534 -29.33 -19.53 -6.44
N MET A 535 -29.68 -18.34 -6.92
CA MET A 535 -30.85 -18.17 -7.81
C MET A 535 -30.72 -18.95 -9.12
N LEU A 536 -29.53 -18.98 -9.72
CA LEU A 536 -29.31 -19.70 -10.98
C LEU A 536 -29.64 -21.20 -10.89
N PRO A 537 -29.05 -21.98 -9.95
CA PRO A 537 -29.39 -23.41 -9.82
C PRO A 537 -30.85 -23.64 -9.39
N ILE A 538 -31.45 -22.74 -8.61
CA ILE A 538 -32.87 -22.83 -8.21
C ILE A 538 -33.79 -22.62 -9.41
N SER A 539 -33.51 -21.62 -10.25
CA SER A 539 -34.28 -21.37 -11.45
C SER A 539 -34.14 -22.49 -12.49
N ASP A 540 -32.96 -23.10 -12.61
CA ASP A 540 -32.75 -24.31 -13.43
C ASP A 540 -33.62 -25.47 -12.96
N TRP A 541 -33.63 -25.72 -11.65
CA TRP A 541 -34.46 -26.75 -11.04
C TRP A 541 -35.95 -26.47 -11.26
N MET A 542 -36.39 -25.23 -11.04
CA MET A 542 -37.78 -24.77 -11.22
C MET A 542 -38.27 -25.01 -12.64
N LEU A 543 -37.49 -24.60 -13.65
CA LEU A 543 -37.86 -24.79 -15.06
C LEU A 543 -38.09 -26.27 -15.39
N GLY A 544 -37.21 -27.15 -14.89
CA GLY A 544 -37.35 -28.59 -15.05
C GLY A 544 -38.57 -29.16 -14.33
N ALA A 545 -38.87 -28.70 -13.11
CA ALA A 545 -40.04 -29.12 -12.35
C ALA A 545 -41.34 -28.71 -13.06
N LEU A 546 -41.47 -27.44 -13.41
CA LEU A 546 -42.65 -26.91 -14.08
C LEU A 546 -42.97 -27.61 -15.40
N CYS A 547 -41.95 -27.92 -16.22
CA CYS A 547 -42.18 -28.67 -17.46
C CYS A 547 -42.69 -30.11 -17.19
N ARG A 548 -42.21 -30.78 -16.13
CA ARG A 548 -42.73 -32.11 -15.73
C ARG A 548 -44.17 -32.03 -15.24
N ASP A 549 -44.49 -30.98 -14.50
CA ASP A 549 -45.82 -30.81 -13.93
C ASP A 549 -46.85 -30.42 -15.01
N LEU A 550 -46.44 -29.58 -15.97
CA LEU A 550 -47.24 -29.27 -17.17
C LEU A 550 -47.55 -30.50 -18.03
N LEU A 551 -46.61 -31.45 -18.15
CA LEU A 551 -46.86 -32.70 -18.86
C LEU A 551 -48.01 -33.49 -18.21
N GLN A 552 -48.05 -33.53 -16.88
CA GLN A 552 -49.13 -34.18 -16.12
C GLN A 552 -50.45 -33.40 -16.22
N TRP A 553 -50.39 -32.07 -16.23
CA TRP A 553 -51.56 -31.22 -16.45
C TRP A 553 -52.19 -31.42 -17.83
N ASN A 554 -51.37 -31.47 -18.87
CA ASN A 554 -51.82 -31.66 -20.24
C ASN A 554 -52.51 -33.03 -20.40
N ALA A 555 -51.95 -34.07 -19.79
CA ALA A 555 -52.58 -35.41 -19.75
C ALA A 555 -53.95 -35.41 -19.05
N ALA A 556 -54.21 -34.45 -18.14
CA ALA A 556 -55.48 -34.27 -17.46
C ALA A 556 -56.46 -33.31 -18.18
N GLY A 557 -56.14 -32.89 -19.41
CA GLY A 557 -56.97 -31.98 -20.22
C GLY A 557 -56.71 -30.49 -19.98
N GLY A 558 -55.59 -30.13 -19.36
CA GLY A 558 -55.20 -28.76 -19.02
C GLY A 558 -54.48 -27.97 -20.13
N GLU A 559 -54.51 -28.42 -21.39
CA GLU A 559 -53.72 -27.82 -22.49
C GLU A 559 -54.02 -26.34 -22.75
N ALA A 560 -55.20 -25.87 -22.37
CA ALA A 560 -55.63 -24.47 -22.55
C ALA A 560 -55.19 -23.53 -21.40
N ILE A 561 -54.57 -24.06 -20.34
CA ILE A 561 -54.24 -23.30 -19.13
C ILE A 561 -52.79 -22.81 -19.21
N ARG A 562 -52.59 -21.52 -18.91
CA ARG A 562 -51.28 -20.90 -18.88
C ARG A 562 -50.62 -21.08 -17.51
N LEU A 563 -49.34 -21.43 -17.48
CA LEU A 563 -48.53 -21.48 -16.28
C LEU A 563 -47.60 -20.27 -16.23
N SER A 564 -47.71 -19.50 -15.18
CA SER A 564 -46.82 -18.37 -14.92
C SER A 564 -45.65 -18.79 -14.03
N LEU A 565 -44.44 -18.36 -14.39
CA LEU A 565 -43.22 -18.61 -13.63
C LEU A 565 -42.40 -17.35 -13.41
N ASN A 566 -41.88 -17.21 -12.20
CA ASN A 566 -41.08 -16.07 -11.80
C ASN A 566 -39.65 -16.16 -12.35
N LEU A 567 -39.21 -15.10 -13.05
CA LEU A 567 -37.86 -14.98 -13.61
C LEU A 567 -37.01 -14.01 -12.78
N SER A 568 -35.89 -14.53 -12.28
CA SER A 568 -34.88 -13.73 -11.58
C SER A 568 -34.14 -12.78 -12.53
N PRO A 569 -33.89 -11.52 -12.14
CA PRO A 569 -33.06 -10.58 -12.90
C PRO A 569 -31.66 -11.14 -13.21
N GLN A 570 -31.06 -11.86 -12.25
CA GLN A 570 -29.72 -12.43 -12.40
C GLN A 570 -29.65 -13.48 -13.53
N TYR A 571 -30.76 -14.20 -13.74
CA TYR A 571 -30.81 -15.23 -14.76
C TYR A 571 -31.02 -14.64 -16.16
N LEU A 572 -31.82 -13.57 -16.25
CA LEU A 572 -31.94 -12.80 -17.49
C LEU A 572 -30.60 -12.17 -17.90
N ASP A 573 -29.88 -11.56 -16.95
CA ASP A 573 -28.57 -10.94 -17.17
C ASP A 573 -27.52 -11.93 -17.71
N ARG A 574 -27.54 -13.19 -17.26
CA ARG A 574 -26.62 -14.24 -17.70
C ARG A 574 -26.73 -14.60 -19.18
N GLY A 575 -27.93 -14.43 -19.78
CA GLY A 575 -28.16 -14.57 -21.22
C GLY A 575 -28.35 -16.00 -21.76
N ASP A 576 -28.26 -17.04 -20.93
CA ASP A 576 -28.47 -18.44 -21.33
C ASP A 576 -29.90 -18.96 -21.03
N PHE A 577 -30.76 -18.14 -20.42
CA PHE A 577 -32.14 -18.51 -20.06
C PHE A 577 -32.97 -18.93 -21.27
N PHE A 578 -32.91 -18.17 -22.37
CA PHE A 578 -33.66 -18.49 -23.59
C PHE A 578 -33.35 -19.89 -24.12
N GLU A 579 -32.05 -20.23 -24.21
CA GLU A 579 -31.59 -21.52 -24.73
C GLU A 579 -32.04 -22.67 -23.81
N LYS A 580 -31.97 -22.47 -22.49
CA LYS A 580 -32.43 -23.46 -21.51
C LYS A 580 -33.94 -23.65 -21.51
N MET A 581 -34.71 -22.57 -21.61
CA MET A 581 -36.17 -22.64 -21.76
C MET A 581 -36.55 -23.38 -23.04
N ARG A 582 -35.96 -23.01 -24.18
CA ARG A 582 -36.20 -23.72 -25.45
C ARG A 582 -35.86 -25.20 -25.35
N GLY A 583 -34.73 -25.53 -24.73
CA GLY A 583 -34.31 -26.91 -24.48
C GLY A 583 -35.30 -27.69 -23.61
N ALA A 584 -35.77 -27.10 -22.51
CA ALA A 584 -36.74 -27.72 -21.61
C ALA A 584 -38.09 -27.96 -22.30
N LEU A 585 -38.64 -26.94 -22.97
CA LEU A 585 -39.92 -27.07 -23.68
C LEU A 585 -39.87 -28.14 -24.77
N THR A 586 -38.77 -28.18 -25.54
CA THR A 586 -38.55 -29.21 -26.57
C THR A 586 -38.45 -30.60 -25.96
N ARG A 587 -37.71 -30.74 -24.86
CA ARG A 587 -37.49 -32.03 -24.18
C ARG A 587 -38.79 -32.62 -23.62
N TYR A 588 -39.66 -31.80 -23.06
CA TYR A 588 -40.91 -32.24 -22.43
C TYR A 588 -42.12 -32.13 -23.37
N GLY A 589 -41.96 -31.64 -24.60
CA GLY A 589 -43.06 -31.49 -25.56
C GLY A 589 -44.11 -30.47 -25.14
N ILE A 590 -43.72 -29.43 -24.39
CA ILE A 590 -44.61 -28.40 -23.88
C ILE A 590 -44.76 -27.28 -24.92
N SER A 591 -46.00 -26.87 -25.20
CA SER A 591 -46.26 -25.75 -26.08
C SER A 591 -45.79 -24.44 -25.43
N PRO A 592 -44.97 -23.60 -26.10
CA PRO A 592 -44.53 -22.32 -25.55
C PRO A 592 -45.67 -21.39 -25.14
N ALA A 593 -46.83 -21.48 -25.80
CA ALA A 593 -48.01 -20.66 -25.50
C ALA A 593 -48.63 -20.96 -24.13
N GLN A 594 -48.27 -22.09 -23.51
CA GLN A 594 -48.68 -22.44 -22.15
C GLN A 594 -47.81 -21.79 -21.09
N ILE A 595 -46.75 -21.09 -21.44
CA ILE A 595 -45.83 -20.48 -20.49
C ILE A 595 -46.01 -18.96 -20.48
N GLU A 596 -46.12 -18.41 -19.28
CA GLU A 596 -45.92 -16.99 -19.00
C GLU A 596 -44.69 -16.82 -18.12
N VAL A 597 -43.84 -15.86 -18.47
CA VAL A 597 -42.73 -15.46 -17.63
C VAL A 597 -43.08 -14.17 -16.92
N GLU A 598 -43.06 -14.21 -15.60
CA GLU A 598 -43.27 -13.07 -14.72
C GLU A 598 -41.93 -12.41 -14.42
N ILE A 599 -41.86 -11.09 -14.65
CA ILE A 599 -40.72 -10.26 -14.35
C ILE A 599 -41.09 -9.15 -13.38
N THR A 600 -40.22 -8.86 -12.44
CA THR A 600 -40.40 -7.69 -11.57
C THR A 600 -40.10 -6.40 -12.33
N GLU A 601 -40.71 -5.30 -11.87
CA GLU A 601 -40.52 -3.97 -12.43
C GLU A 601 -39.04 -3.53 -12.47
N ASN A 602 -38.23 -3.98 -11.50
CA ASN A 602 -36.79 -3.65 -11.42
C ASN A 602 -35.97 -4.12 -12.63
N ILE A 603 -36.38 -5.21 -13.29
CA ILE A 603 -35.75 -5.67 -14.54
C ILE A 603 -35.84 -4.59 -15.63
N CYS A 604 -36.91 -3.80 -15.62
CA CYS A 604 -37.16 -2.77 -16.60
C CYS A 604 -36.24 -1.55 -16.47
N ILE A 605 -35.55 -1.37 -15.33
CA ILE A 605 -34.77 -0.17 -15.02
C ILE A 605 -33.27 -0.41 -15.20
N ARG A 606 -32.75 -1.59 -14.84
CA ARG A 606 -31.31 -1.82 -14.70
C ARG A 606 -30.56 -1.90 -16.04
N ASN A 607 -31.08 -2.64 -17.02
CA ASN A 607 -30.52 -2.72 -18.37
C ASN A 607 -31.64 -2.93 -19.41
N PRO A 608 -32.43 -1.89 -19.72
CA PRO A 608 -33.69 -2.03 -20.46
C PRO A 608 -33.50 -2.57 -21.87
N LEU A 609 -32.46 -2.14 -22.60
CA LEU A 609 -32.25 -2.56 -23.99
C LEU A 609 -31.94 -4.06 -24.08
N TYR A 610 -31.09 -4.57 -23.20
CA TYR A 610 -30.74 -5.98 -23.17
C TYR A 610 -31.92 -6.84 -22.70
N ALA A 611 -32.65 -6.40 -21.67
CA ALA A 611 -33.85 -7.09 -21.21
C ALA A 611 -34.91 -7.18 -22.32
N ILE A 612 -35.16 -6.08 -23.05
CA ILE A 612 -36.05 -6.06 -24.21
C ILE A 612 -35.60 -7.08 -25.27
N GLU A 613 -34.31 -7.16 -25.58
CA GLU A 613 -33.79 -8.14 -26.56
C GLU A 613 -34.08 -9.59 -26.13
N GLN A 614 -33.79 -9.92 -24.87
CA GLN A 614 -33.99 -11.28 -24.34
C GLN A 614 -35.47 -11.66 -24.24
N LEU A 615 -36.32 -10.73 -23.77
CA LEU A 615 -37.76 -10.95 -23.68
C LEU A 615 -38.39 -11.08 -25.07
N ASN A 616 -37.90 -10.35 -26.07
CA ASN A 616 -38.34 -10.52 -27.46
C ASN A 616 -38.01 -11.91 -28.00
N LYS A 617 -36.84 -12.48 -27.67
CA LYS A 617 -36.50 -13.87 -28.05
C LYS A 617 -37.50 -14.87 -27.44
N LEU A 618 -37.89 -14.68 -26.18
CA LEU A 618 -38.91 -15.50 -25.52
C LEU A 618 -40.29 -15.36 -26.20
N CYS A 619 -40.70 -14.14 -26.53
CA CYS A 619 -41.96 -13.89 -27.24
C CYS A 619 -41.97 -14.52 -28.64
N GLN A 620 -40.84 -14.47 -29.36
CA GLN A 620 -40.67 -15.13 -30.66
C GLN A 620 -40.76 -16.66 -30.57
N LEU A 621 -40.40 -17.25 -29.42
CA LEU A 621 -40.60 -18.66 -29.14
C LEU A 621 -42.08 -19.01 -28.92
N GLY A 622 -42.91 -18.01 -28.59
CA GLY A 622 -44.33 -18.15 -28.28
C GLY A 622 -44.65 -18.07 -26.78
N VAL A 623 -43.68 -17.67 -25.94
CA VAL A 623 -43.84 -17.49 -24.50
C VAL A 623 -44.42 -16.11 -24.20
N SER A 624 -45.41 -16.02 -23.31
CA SER A 624 -45.97 -14.74 -22.86
C SER A 624 -45.11 -14.11 -21.76
N VAL A 625 -45.18 -12.79 -21.60
CA VAL A 625 -44.44 -12.06 -20.56
C VAL A 625 -45.41 -11.22 -19.75
N ALA A 626 -45.35 -11.34 -18.43
CA ALA A 626 -46.12 -10.58 -17.47
C ALA A 626 -45.20 -9.70 -16.62
N ILE A 627 -45.65 -8.50 -16.28
CA ILE A 627 -45.00 -7.70 -15.24
C ILE A 627 -45.70 -7.96 -13.91
N ASP A 628 -44.90 -8.35 -12.93
CA ASP A 628 -45.29 -8.62 -11.56
C ASP A 628 -45.02 -7.43 -10.63
N ASP A 629 -45.71 -7.38 -9.49
CA ASP A 629 -45.64 -6.32 -8.46
C ASP A 629 -45.82 -4.87 -9.00
N PHE A 630 -46.61 -4.67 -10.06
CA PHE A 630 -46.65 -3.40 -10.79
C PHE A 630 -47.18 -2.24 -9.93
N GLY A 631 -46.39 -1.16 -9.84
CA GLY A 631 -46.76 0.06 -9.11
C GLY A 631 -46.09 0.21 -7.74
N THR A 632 -45.35 -0.80 -7.27
CA THR A 632 -44.56 -0.74 -6.03
C THR A 632 -43.17 -0.11 -6.25
N GLY A 633 -42.71 -0.01 -7.51
CA GLY A 633 -41.40 0.51 -7.90
C GLY A 633 -41.41 1.86 -8.65
N TYR A 634 -40.23 2.26 -9.16
CA TYR A 634 -40.05 3.48 -9.95
C TYR A 634 -40.31 3.23 -11.44
N SER A 635 -41.59 3.14 -11.82
CA SER A 635 -41.96 2.80 -13.20
C SER A 635 -41.64 3.93 -14.16
N SER A 636 -40.67 3.73 -15.05
CA SER A 636 -40.52 4.60 -16.21
C SER A 636 -41.54 4.18 -17.26
N LEU A 637 -42.74 4.80 -17.22
CA LEU A 637 -43.78 4.65 -18.25
C LEU A 637 -43.23 4.82 -19.68
N SER A 638 -42.16 5.59 -19.83
CA SER A 638 -41.46 5.79 -21.10
C SER A 638 -40.85 4.52 -21.69
N TYR A 639 -40.53 3.50 -20.90
CA TYR A 639 -40.01 2.22 -21.37
C TYR A 639 -41.06 1.11 -21.42
N LEU A 640 -42.11 1.20 -20.59
CA LEU A 640 -43.16 0.17 -20.50
C LEU A 640 -43.76 -0.19 -21.87
N HIS A 641 -44.03 0.82 -22.72
CA HIS A 641 -44.57 0.61 -24.07
C HIS A 641 -43.61 -0.10 -25.05
N ARG A 642 -42.31 -0.22 -24.71
CA ARG A 642 -41.29 -0.87 -25.55
C ARG A 642 -41.03 -2.32 -25.16
N PHE A 643 -41.42 -2.72 -23.95
CA PHE A 643 -41.28 -4.10 -23.50
C PHE A 643 -42.32 -4.98 -24.20
N PRO A 644 -41.98 -6.21 -24.61
CA PRO A 644 -42.91 -7.13 -25.25
C PRO A 644 -43.78 -7.83 -24.19
N ILE A 645 -44.53 -7.03 -23.43
CA ILE A 645 -45.38 -7.49 -22.32
C ILE A 645 -46.79 -7.76 -22.82
N HIS A 646 -47.43 -8.73 -22.17
CA HIS A 646 -48.78 -9.20 -22.49
C HIS A 646 -49.73 -9.03 -21.31
N THR A 647 -49.21 -9.11 -20.09
CA THR A 647 -49.99 -9.11 -18.85
C THR A 647 -49.38 -8.15 -17.83
N ILE A 648 -50.22 -7.46 -17.06
CA ILE A 648 -49.86 -6.69 -15.86
C ILE A 648 -50.56 -7.33 -14.67
N LYS A 649 -49.81 -7.62 -13.61
CA LYS A 649 -50.35 -8.08 -12.33
C LYS A 649 -50.40 -6.92 -11.34
N ILE A 650 -51.58 -6.68 -10.75
CA ILE A 650 -51.78 -5.68 -9.69
C ILE A 650 -51.32 -6.29 -8.37
N ASP A 651 -50.32 -5.67 -7.75
CA ASP A 651 -49.76 -6.10 -6.48
C ASP A 651 -50.83 -6.16 -5.36
N GLN A 652 -50.73 -7.19 -4.53
CA GLN A 652 -51.63 -7.44 -3.41
C GLN A 652 -51.73 -6.29 -2.40
N SER A 653 -50.69 -5.45 -2.26
CA SER A 653 -50.67 -4.33 -1.31
C SER A 653 -51.75 -3.30 -1.65
N PHE A 654 -51.96 -3.02 -2.94
CA PHE A 654 -53.03 -2.13 -3.40
C PHE A 654 -54.40 -2.80 -3.27
N VAL A 655 -54.51 -4.09 -3.59
CA VAL A 655 -55.78 -4.83 -3.49
C VAL A 655 -56.26 -4.90 -2.03
N LYS A 656 -55.34 -5.02 -1.07
CA LYS A 656 -55.66 -5.02 0.37
C LYS A 656 -56.29 -3.72 0.88
N GLU A 657 -56.04 -2.58 0.23
CA GLU A 657 -56.64 -1.29 0.61
C GLU A 657 -58.14 -1.20 0.25
N ILE A 658 -58.65 -2.10 -0.59
CA ILE A 658 -60.06 -2.11 -0.96
C ILE A 658 -60.90 -2.60 0.21
N HIS A 659 -61.73 -1.70 0.74
CA HIS A 659 -62.62 -1.93 1.87
C HIS A 659 -64.08 -1.62 1.55
N ASP A 660 -64.35 -0.92 0.45
CA ASP A 660 -65.69 -0.53 0.00
C ASP A 660 -65.81 -0.73 -1.52
N GLU A 661 -66.91 -1.35 -1.95
CA GLU A 661 -67.24 -1.58 -3.37
C GLU A 661 -67.49 -0.27 -4.14
N GLN A 662 -67.85 0.82 -3.43
CA GLN A 662 -68.02 2.17 -4.00
C GLN A 662 -66.87 3.12 -3.66
N GLY A 663 -65.80 2.61 -3.06
CA GLY A 663 -64.62 3.38 -2.72
C GLY A 663 -63.90 3.92 -3.96
N HIS A 664 -63.02 4.90 -3.76
CA HIS A 664 -62.21 5.46 -4.85
C HIS A 664 -60.74 5.20 -4.57
N TYR A 665 -60.14 4.27 -5.32
CA TYR A 665 -58.76 3.82 -5.16
C TYR A 665 -57.93 4.24 -6.40
N PRO A 666 -57.30 5.44 -6.39
CA PRO A 666 -56.73 6.04 -7.59
C PRO A 666 -55.62 5.22 -8.24
N VAL A 667 -54.78 4.56 -7.45
CA VAL A 667 -53.63 3.79 -7.95
C VAL A 667 -54.13 2.59 -8.77
N ILE A 668 -55.10 1.85 -8.25
CA ILE A 668 -55.73 0.72 -8.95
C ILE A 668 -56.38 1.18 -10.25
N LEU A 669 -57.13 2.28 -10.22
CA LEU A 669 -57.77 2.85 -11.41
C LEU A 669 -56.74 3.31 -12.46
N ALA A 670 -55.61 3.85 -12.03
CA ALA A 670 -54.51 4.23 -12.91
C ALA A 670 -53.88 3.00 -13.58
N ILE A 671 -53.59 1.94 -12.81
CA ILE A 671 -53.02 0.69 -13.34
C ILE A 671 -53.98 0.04 -14.36
N ILE A 672 -55.27 -0.05 -14.04
CA ILE A 672 -56.31 -0.54 -14.95
C ILE A 672 -56.33 0.30 -16.24
N SER A 673 -56.26 1.63 -16.12
CA SER A 673 -56.28 2.53 -17.27
C SER A 673 -55.03 2.38 -18.14
N ILE A 674 -53.85 2.17 -17.54
CA ILE A 674 -52.59 1.91 -18.26
C ILE A 674 -52.69 0.58 -19.02
N ALA A 675 -53.10 -0.49 -18.35
CA ALA A 675 -53.25 -1.80 -18.97
C ALA A 675 -54.22 -1.74 -20.16
N ARG A 676 -55.38 -1.08 -19.98
CA ARG A 676 -56.36 -0.87 -21.04
C ARG A 676 -55.83 -0.02 -22.18
N GLY A 677 -55.10 1.05 -21.89
CA GLY A 677 -54.52 1.95 -22.89
C GLY A 677 -53.44 1.29 -23.74
N LEU A 678 -52.71 0.32 -23.18
CA LEU A 678 -51.68 -0.46 -23.87
C LEU A 678 -52.19 -1.78 -24.46
N GLY A 679 -53.46 -2.15 -24.23
CA GLY A 679 -54.04 -3.40 -24.71
C GLY A 679 -53.53 -4.65 -23.99
N LEU A 680 -53.11 -4.52 -22.73
CA LEU A 680 -52.54 -5.59 -21.91
C LEU A 680 -53.61 -6.32 -21.10
N HIS A 681 -53.42 -7.61 -20.87
CA HIS A 681 -54.21 -8.38 -19.93
C HIS A 681 -53.92 -7.92 -18.49
N LEU A 682 -54.93 -8.00 -17.63
CA LEU A 682 -54.83 -7.52 -16.26
C LEU A 682 -55.23 -8.64 -15.30
N VAL A 683 -54.36 -8.92 -14.33
CA VAL A 683 -54.58 -9.88 -13.26
C VAL A 683 -54.50 -9.16 -11.93
N ALA A 684 -55.45 -9.36 -11.03
CA ALA A 684 -55.37 -8.84 -9.67
C ALA A 684 -54.95 -9.93 -8.68
N GLU A 685 -53.94 -9.63 -7.86
CA GLU A 685 -53.41 -10.56 -6.87
C GLU A 685 -53.90 -10.28 -5.46
N GLY A 686 -53.83 -11.27 -4.58
CA GLY A 686 -54.19 -11.11 -3.18
C GLY A 686 -55.67 -10.79 -2.97
N VAL A 687 -56.55 -11.23 -3.86
CA VAL A 687 -58.00 -11.09 -3.68
C VAL A 687 -58.47 -12.06 -2.59
N GLU A 688 -58.84 -11.52 -1.43
CA GLU A 688 -59.21 -12.29 -0.24
C GLU A 688 -60.70 -12.15 0.11
N THR A 689 -61.38 -11.12 -0.40
CA THR A 689 -62.78 -10.81 -0.06
C THR A 689 -63.65 -10.57 -1.29
N GLU A 690 -64.96 -10.84 -1.16
CA GLU A 690 -65.95 -10.55 -2.20
C GLU A 690 -66.02 -9.07 -2.57
N ILE A 691 -65.80 -8.17 -1.60
CA ILE A 691 -65.79 -6.72 -1.82
C ILE A 691 -64.67 -6.32 -2.79
N GLN A 692 -63.46 -6.84 -2.57
CA GLN A 692 -62.33 -6.66 -3.48
C GLN A 692 -62.65 -7.16 -4.88
N ALA A 693 -63.19 -8.38 -4.98
CA ALA A 693 -63.52 -8.99 -6.26
C ALA A 693 -64.55 -8.16 -7.05
N ARG A 694 -65.65 -7.73 -6.39
CA ARG A 694 -66.67 -6.91 -7.06
C ARG A 694 -66.15 -5.54 -7.49
N TYR A 695 -65.36 -4.88 -6.65
CA TYR A 695 -64.73 -3.60 -7.02
C TYR A 695 -63.83 -3.75 -8.25
N LEU A 696 -62.93 -4.74 -8.25
CA LEU A 696 -62.00 -4.99 -9.35
C LEU A 696 -62.75 -5.36 -10.64
N GLN A 697 -63.79 -6.19 -10.54
CA GLN A 697 -64.62 -6.58 -11.67
C GLN A 697 -65.38 -5.38 -12.26
N ALA A 698 -66.01 -4.56 -11.42
CA ALA A 698 -66.76 -3.38 -11.84
C ALA A 698 -65.88 -2.37 -12.59
N ASN A 699 -64.59 -2.31 -12.23
CA ASN A 699 -63.61 -1.43 -12.88
C ASN A 699 -62.86 -2.08 -14.06
N GLY A 700 -63.19 -3.33 -14.42
CA GLY A 700 -62.72 -3.97 -15.66
C GLY A 700 -61.57 -4.97 -15.51
N CYS A 701 -61.27 -5.44 -14.30
CA CYS A 701 -60.35 -6.57 -14.07
C CYS A 701 -61.14 -7.88 -13.97
N SER A 702 -61.02 -8.76 -14.97
CA SER A 702 -61.78 -10.02 -15.04
C SER A 702 -61.01 -11.24 -14.54
N THR A 703 -59.68 -11.15 -14.43
CA THR A 703 -58.83 -12.26 -13.99
C THR A 703 -58.30 -11.97 -12.59
N MET A 704 -58.51 -12.91 -11.66
CA MET A 704 -58.17 -12.72 -10.25
C MET A 704 -57.48 -13.94 -9.66
N GLN A 705 -56.55 -13.67 -8.76
CA GLN A 705 -55.80 -14.66 -8.00
C GLN A 705 -55.80 -14.26 -6.52
N GLY A 706 -56.09 -15.20 -5.63
CA GLY A 706 -56.10 -14.93 -4.20
C GLY A 706 -56.86 -15.96 -3.38
N TYR A 707 -56.81 -15.81 -2.06
CA TYR A 707 -57.34 -16.78 -1.11
C TYR A 707 -58.87 -16.86 -1.08
N LEU A 708 -59.58 -15.88 -1.67
CA LEU A 708 -61.01 -15.97 -1.90
C LEU A 708 -61.37 -17.21 -2.71
N TYR A 709 -60.54 -17.54 -3.70
CA TYR A 709 -60.74 -18.68 -4.59
C TYR A 709 -59.95 -19.89 -4.12
N HIS A 710 -58.63 -19.78 -4.14
CA HIS A 710 -57.72 -20.87 -3.81
C HIS A 710 -56.44 -20.34 -3.17
N ARG A 711 -56.05 -20.97 -2.07
CA ARG A 711 -54.66 -20.92 -1.60
C ARG A 711 -53.76 -21.67 -2.60
N PRO A 712 -52.44 -21.43 -2.59
CA PRO A 712 -51.50 -22.28 -3.29
C PRO A 712 -51.70 -23.74 -2.88
N ILE A 713 -51.91 -24.62 -3.86
CA ILE A 713 -52.21 -26.05 -3.67
C ILE A 713 -51.16 -26.91 -4.36
N SER A 714 -50.99 -28.15 -3.90
CA SER A 714 -50.07 -29.10 -4.53
C SER A 714 -50.54 -29.49 -5.93
N LEU A 715 -49.62 -30.04 -6.73
CA LEU A 715 -49.90 -30.58 -8.07
C LEU A 715 -51.15 -31.47 -8.10
N THR A 716 -51.22 -32.45 -7.20
CA THR A 716 -52.32 -33.42 -7.13
C THR A 716 -53.66 -32.74 -6.87
N SER A 717 -53.70 -31.78 -5.95
CA SER A 717 -54.91 -31.01 -5.65
C SER A 717 -55.31 -30.13 -6.83
N PHE A 718 -54.34 -29.50 -7.50
CA PHE A 718 -54.60 -28.67 -8.67
C PHE A 718 -55.23 -29.46 -9.81
N ILE A 719 -54.67 -30.63 -10.17
CA ILE A 719 -55.24 -31.55 -11.17
C ILE A 719 -56.68 -31.94 -10.79
N GLY A 720 -56.93 -32.23 -9.51
CA GLY A 720 -58.27 -32.56 -9.03
C GLY A 720 -59.29 -31.44 -9.26
N VAL A 721 -58.89 -30.17 -9.04
CA VAL A 721 -59.75 -29.00 -9.32
C VAL A 721 -59.98 -28.85 -10.83
N LEU A 722 -58.96 -29.03 -11.65
CA LEU A 722 -59.09 -28.97 -13.11
C LEU A 722 -60.09 -29.99 -13.66
N GLN A 723 -60.02 -31.24 -13.19
CA GLN A 723 -60.91 -32.31 -13.62
C GLN A 723 -62.38 -32.06 -13.22
N GLN A 724 -62.61 -31.39 -12.10
CA GLN A 724 -63.96 -30.99 -11.69
C GLN A 724 -64.56 -29.92 -12.61
N GLN A 725 -63.73 -29.06 -13.22
CA GLN A 725 -64.16 -28.01 -14.14
C GLN A 725 -64.28 -28.45 -15.61
N ALA A 726 -63.78 -29.64 -15.98
CA ALA A 726 -63.85 -30.16 -17.34
C ALA A 726 -65.32 -30.45 -17.77
N PRO A 727 -65.70 -30.14 -19.04
CA PRO A 727 -67.04 -30.44 -19.57
C PRO A 727 -67.37 -31.95 -19.50
N GLU A 728 -68.64 -32.30 -19.28
CA GLU A 728 -69.11 -33.69 -19.11
C GLU A 728 -68.65 -34.67 -20.20
N HIS A 729 -68.39 -34.20 -21.43
CA HIS A 729 -67.96 -35.03 -22.55
C HIS A 729 -66.50 -35.55 -22.44
N LEU A 730 -65.65 -34.92 -21.62
CA LEU A 730 -64.28 -35.38 -21.33
C LEU A 730 -64.19 -36.27 -20.09
N ARG A 731 -65.25 -36.34 -19.27
CA ARG A 731 -65.28 -37.16 -18.05
C ARG A 731 -65.36 -38.66 -18.32
N THR A 732 -65.67 -39.08 -19.55
CA THR A 732 -65.96 -40.49 -19.89
C THR A 732 -64.82 -41.26 -20.55
N GLU A 733 -63.72 -40.61 -20.98
CA GLU A 733 -62.59 -41.31 -21.63
C GLU A 733 -61.40 -41.60 -20.71
N LEU A 734 -61.39 -41.11 -19.48
CA LEU A 734 -60.27 -41.30 -18.54
C LEU A 734 -60.70 -42.10 -17.31
N ALA A 735 -60.81 -43.42 -17.49
CA ALA A 735 -60.69 -44.41 -16.41
C ALA A 735 -59.52 -45.36 -16.75
N PRO A 736 -58.73 -45.81 -15.75
CA PRO A 736 -57.28 -46.08 -15.89
C PRO A 736 -57.00 -47.48 -16.49
N PRO A 737 -55.81 -47.71 -17.12
CA PRO A 737 -54.57 -47.94 -16.36
C PRO A 737 -53.26 -47.57 -17.09
N VAL A 738 -52.48 -46.60 -16.60
CA VAL A 738 -51.01 -46.61 -16.76
C VAL A 738 -50.36 -45.89 -15.57
N LEU A 739 -50.06 -46.61 -14.49
CA LEU A 739 -49.24 -46.10 -13.37
C LEU A 739 -48.15 -47.11 -12.98
N ALA A 740 -47.63 -47.85 -13.97
CA ALA A 740 -46.55 -48.81 -13.78
C ALA A 740 -45.57 -48.79 -14.97
N ALA A 741 -44.92 -47.65 -15.22
CA ALA A 741 -43.79 -47.60 -16.15
C ALA A 741 -42.86 -46.38 -16.00
N PHE A 742 -42.67 -45.80 -14.81
CA PHE A 742 -41.58 -44.82 -14.58
C PHE A 742 -41.08 -44.88 -13.14
N GLN A 743 -40.46 -46.01 -12.79
CA GLN A 743 -39.41 -46.08 -11.78
C GLN A 743 -38.24 -46.85 -12.39
N ALA A 744 -37.34 -46.10 -13.03
CA ALA A 744 -35.95 -46.44 -13.30
C ALA A 744 -35.16 -45.14 -13.43
#